data_AF-A0A6G3CX46-F1
#
_entry.id   AF-A0A6G3CX46-F1
#
_cell.length_a   1.000
_cell.length_b   1.000
_cell.length_c   1.000
_cell.angle_alpha   90.00
_cell.angle_beta   90.00
_cell.angle_gamma   90.00
#
_symmetry.space_group_name_H-M   'P 1'
#
loop_
_entity.id
_entity.type
_entity.pdbx_description
1 polymer ?
#
loop_
_entity_poly.entity_id
_entity_poly.type
_entity_poly.pdbx_seq_one_letter_code
_entity_poly.pdbx_strand_id
1 'polypeptide(L)'
;MAREVWRDSADNEAASAVFHLMQQLIDRYRVNRPVMPLVVAQAADAGAGPEIDDRVERLVRQVHEANALRRVPVQLLEGRGDTPYEAALDMVRTLSEKPWETRDNTQYKNFSFPRSRLLGAIEQATATVVEQSGSPSEVPGERILEQLSRLRWRADRPRRGSWWNSLRDSVRPETFVGALFIALLSVLLGEIDWLLTALVAALALIALAVVGLMTRAAPPLLWLRGASRWLATTSSLAASSTGYPSDGWSWFSPSGSWRVIRARAAAVAVRVAEAGADDERTEHARQFHLELRVQALLEDLRYAYRPHALDWRRSKRTVPPVVFLPRATQDNGGILLINAINNVRSRRSEVDPLLLLASLPASEIMRHTPPLPPERSGTGPAASSGARARYERWVDALSLGQSPVAAATLAWVLRLPLSTEKLTHEHAHAQLVTYRVRRTWAWWVMSRASIALVVVGSLLGAFLWAGHWRDAYCHGPLTDRNTDAIWIGEGGDRECVGVATVPEVRFARGNGLELSGAGKGVTFDRIERAIREENRAVEKDGRYVTVVYAGPLTARGDEREATRKGLEELTGVYLQQQSVNRTVRRSVKLRVLLANGGEDMLRQLTAVRKIIEMAERDPTVVGVVGLGRNTDESDDAAKLLREAGLPLVNTTNSSSSLPRQYPNYFGLAATDEEQTYALGLVAGQVARKLDDPQAIVLSRRARNGDKDRYTAEQRAAGKEMLREAGFSLGGDMYYDLVGEASLNTPLTTICQGERVPDALYFAGRVEDVPALMDGLSVTTGCSDRKMTVFTGDDLSKGTFDDSTSIAANVTLYHSSLAPLDRGKNLGFYGDAYRTLRDLHPEGEPIALASGLPVYEDDLFASGQIVISYSAAAALYDAAARGDEPRSAAETWATLHTVDLNNMPTGTISFSRARSSVSDNVHGLNIVKVVRPGPSAERTLVCGKPAGVAPPLTAKDCKP
;
A
#
# COMPACT_ATOMS: atom_id res chain seq x y z
N MET A 1 0.59 -33.40 -29.33
CA MET A 1 0.36 -33.68 -30.76
C MET A 1 -0.95 -33.00 -31.20
N ALA A 2 -1.02 -32.46 -32.42
CA ALA A 2 -2.27 -31.88 -32.93
C ALA A 2 -3.23 -33.02 -33.29
N ARG A 3 -4.48 -32.96 -32.81
CA ARG A 3 -5.48 -34.02 -33.05
C ARG A 3 -5.97 -33.91 -34.50
N GLU A 4 -5.88 -35.00 -35.24
CA GLU A 4 -6.49 -35.16 -36.57
C GLU A 4 -8.01 -35.04 -36.46
N VAL A 5 -8.66 -34.38 -37.42
CA VAL A 5 -10.10 -34.10 -37.36
C VAL A 5 -10.85 -34.44 -38.64
N TRP A 6 -10.16 -34.54 -39.77
CA TRP A 6 -10.76 -34.92 -41.05
C TRP A 6 -9.69 -35.59 -41.92
N ARG A 7 -10.10 -36.62 -42.66
CA ARG A 7 -9.29 -37.42 -43.57
C ARG A 7 -10.14 -37.83 -44.76
N ASP A 8 -9.62 -37.62 -45.96
CA ASP A 8 -10.25 -38.04 -47.22
C ASP A 8 -9.17 -38.25 -48.31
N SER A 9 -9.54 -38.77 -49.48
CA SER A 9 -8.65 -38.86 -50.64
C SER A 9 -8.90 -37.74 -51.65
N ALA A 10 -7.83 -37.23 -52.28
CA ALA A 10 -7.98 -36.35 -53.43
C ALA A 10 -8.41 -37.15 -54.65
N ASP A 11 -9.56 -36.82 -55.24
CA ASP A 11 -10.08 -37.49 -56.44
C ASP A 11 -9.22 -37.23 -57.70
N ASN A 12 -8.50 -36.10 -57.72
CA ASN A 12 -7.65 -35.69 -58.84
C ASN A 12 -6.53 -34.74 -58.42
N GLU A 13 -5.57 -34.49 -59.32
CA GLU A 13 -4.39 -33.64 -59.06
C GLU A 13 -4.79 -32.19 -58.74
N ALA A 14 -5.84 -31.68 -59.41
CA ALA A 14 -6.37 -30.35 -59.19
C ALA A 14 -6.91 -30.14 -57.76
N ALA A 15 -7.64 -31.13 -57.22
CA ALA A 15 -8.16 -31.12 -55.85
C ALA A 15 -7.04 -31.07 -54.81
N SER A 16 -6.01 -31.89 -54.99
CA SER A 16 -4.82 -31.88 -54.14
C SER A 16 -4.13 -30.50 -54.14
N ALA A 17 -3.91 -29.91 -55.33
CA ALA A 17 -3.23 -28.62 -55.46
C ALA A 17 -4.00 -27.46 -54.83
N VAL A 18 -5.33 -27.37 -55.03
CA VAL A 18 -6.16 -26.32 -54.42
C VAL A 18 -6.24 -26.52 -52.91
N PHE A 19 -6.44 -27.76 -52.45
CA PHE A 19 -6.45 -28.08 -51.03
C PHE A 19 -5.16 -27.63 -50.34
N HIS A 20 -3.99 -28.03 -50.86
CA HIS A 20 -2.71 -27.66 -50.25
C HIS A 20 -2.45 -26.16 -50.24
N LEU A 21 -2.83 -25.42 -51.29
CA LEU A 21 -2.74 -23.96 -51.29
C LEU A 21 -3.61 -23.35 -50.18
N MET A 22 -4.86 -23.79 -50.04
CA MET A 22 -5.77 -23.31 -49.00
C MET A 22 -5.28 -23.63 -47.59
N GLN A 23 -4.81 -24.86 -47.36
CA GLN A 23 -4.22 -25.25 -46.07
C GLN A 23 -3.01 -24.37 -45.72
N GLN A 24 -2.13 -24.12 -46.70
CA GLN A 24 -0.96 -23.28 -46.49
C GLN A 24 -1.32 -21.83 -46.14
N LEU A 25 -2.30 -21.22 -46.83
CA LEU A 25 -2.76 -19.86 -46.55
C LEU A 25 -3.38 -19.74 -45.16
N ILE A 26 -4.15 -20.75 -44.74
CA ILE A 26 -4.77 -20.82 -43.41
C ILE A 26 -3.71 -21.00 -42.32
N ASP A 27 -2.82 -21.98 -42.47
CA ASP A 27 -1.88 -22.39 -41.41
C ASP A 27 -0.71 -21.42 -41.26
N ARG A 28 -0.24 -20.80 -42.36
CA ARG A 28 0.83 -19.78 -42.30
C ARG A 28 0.35 -18.39 -41.89
N TYR A 29 -0.96 -18.18 -41.74
CA TYR A 29 -1.50 -16.87 -41.39
C TYR A 29 -0.92 -16.28 -40.11
N ARG A 30 -0.66 -17.11 -39.10
CA ARG A 30 -0.03 -16.66 -37.85
C ARG A 30 1.41 -16.19 -38.04
N VAL A 31 2.18 -16.88 -38.89
CA VAL A 31 3.64 -16.74 -38.98
C VAL A 31 3.99 -15.59 -39.92
N ASN A 32 3.49 -15.60 -41.16
CA ASN A 32 3.90 -14.65 -42.20
C ASN A 32 2.74 -13.84 -42.82
N ARG A 33 1.51 -13.91 -42.28
CA ARG A 33 0.30 -13.19 -42.76
C ARG A 33 0.28 -13.01 -44.29
N PRO A 34 0.11 -14.10 -45.05
CA PRO A 34 0.06 -14.01 -46.50
C PRO A 34 -1.03 -13.03 -46.92
N VAL A 35 -0.81 -12.32 -48.03
CA VAL A 35 -1.86 -11.54 -48.67
C VAL A 35 -2.98 -12.50 -49.05
N MET A 36 -4.21 -12.21 -48.64
CA MET A 36 -5.35 -13.13 -48.79
C MET A 36 -6.05 -12.94 -50.13
N PRO A 37 -5.98 -13.91 -51.06
CA PRO A 37 -6.60 -13.81 -52.38
C PRO A 37 -8.10 -14.08 -52.35
N LEU A 38 -8.78 -13.64 -53.40
CA LEU A 38 -10.07 -14.21 -53.83
C LEU A 38 -9.76 -15.33 -54.83
N VAL A 39 -9.69 -16.57 -54.35
CA VAL A 39 -9.34 -17.73 -55.17
C VAL A 39 -10.54 -18.13 -56.02
N VAL A 40 -10.39 -18.10 -57.34
CA VAL A 40 -11.42 -18.52 -58.29
C VAL A 40 -10.91 -19.72 -59.07
N ALA A 41 -11.49 -20.89 -58.82
CA ALA A 41 -11.23 -22.11 -59.56
C ALA A 41 -12.19 -22.20 -60.75
N GLN A 42 -11.65 -22.43 -61.95
CA GLN A 42 -12.43 -22.53 -63.19
C GLN A 42 -11.82 -23.57 -64.12
N ALA A 43 -12.64 -24.27 -64.90
CA ALA A 43 -12.15 -25.16 -65.95
C ALA A 43 -11.41 -24.37 -67.04
N ALA A 44 -10.26 -24.86 -67.50
CA ALA A 44 -9.41 -24.15 -68.47
C ALA A 44 -9.95 -24.22 -69.91
N ASP A 45 -10.70 -25.28 -70.23
CA ASP A 45 -11.18 -25.58 -71.58
C ASP A 45 -12.54 -24.94 -71.81
N ALA A 46 -12.61 -23.97 -72.72
CA ALA A 46 -13.86 -23.30 -73.09
C ALA A 46 -14.82 -24.32 -73.71
N GLY A 47 -15.90 -24.66 -72.99
CA GLY A 47 -16.91 -25.63 -73.43
C GLY A 47 -16.83 -27.03 -72.79
N ALA A 48 -16.12 -27.21 -71.68
CA ALA A 48 -15.92 -28.50 -70.98
C ALA A 48 -17.21 -29.25 -70.51
N GLY A 49 -18.40 -28.64 -70.63
CA GLY A 49 -19.68 -29.24 -70.27
C GLY A 49 -19.99 -29.20 -68.76
N PRO A 50 -21.27 -29.39 -68.37
CA PRO A 50 -21.74 -29.24 -66.99
C PRO A 50 -21.10 -30.23 -65.99
N GLU A 51 -20.70 -31.42 -66.45
CA GLU A 51 -20.07 -32.45 -65.59
C GLU A 51 -18.72 -32.02 -65.02
N ILE A 52 -17.94 -31.22 -65.77
CA ILE A 52 -16.64 -30.70 -65.34
C ILE A 52 -16.83 -29.54 -64.35
N ASP A 53 -17.81 -28.67 -64.59
CA ASP A 53 -18.17 -27.60 -63.65
C ASP A 53 -18.61 -28.17 -62.29
N ASP A 54 -19.40 -29.25 -62.29
CA ASP A 54 -19.81 -29.95 -61.07
C ASP A 54 -18.61 -30.56 -60.31
N ARG A 55 -17.54 -30.97 -60.98
CA ARG A 55 -16.30 -31.42 -60.33
C ARG A 55 -15.57 -30.29 -59.62
N VAL A 56 -15.52 -29.09 -60.21
CA VAL A 56 -14.92 -27.91 -59.57
C VAL A 56 -15.75 -27.46 -58.37
N GLU A 57 -17.08 -27.53 -58.46
CA GLU A 57 -17.97 -27.29 -57.31
C GLU A 57 -17.72 -28.28 -56.16
N ARG A 58 -17.64 -29.59 -56.45
CA ARG A 58 -17.36 -30.62 -55.45
C ARG A 58 -16.04 -30.37 -54.72
N LEU A 59 -15.02 -29.93 -55.43
CA LEU A 59 -13.73 -29.55 -54.84
C LEU A 59 -13.88 -28.43 -53.80
N VAL A 60 -14.66 -27.37 -54.09
CA VAL A 60 -14.91 -26.29 -53.13
C VAL A 60 -15.62 -26.81 -51.87
N ARG A 61 -16.60 -27.70 -52.04
CA ARG A 61 -17.32 -28.34 -50.92
C ARG A 61 -16.40 -29.24 -50.09
N GLN A 62 -15.52 -30.02 -50.73
CA GLN A 62 -14.53 -30.86 -50.03
C GLN A 62 -13.56 -30.01 -49.18
N VAL A 63 -13.06 -28.88 -49.70
CA VAL A 63 -12.20 -27.97 -48.92
C VAL A 63 -12.96 -27.33 -47.76
N HIS A 64 -14.25 -27.03 -47.93
CA HIS A 64 -15.11 -26.52 -46.85
C HIS A 64 -15.25 -27.54 -45.72
N GLU A 65 -15.65 -28.78 -46.03
CA GLU A 65 -15.83 -29.87 -45.06
C GLU A 65 -14.54 -30.13 -44.27
N ALA A 66 -13.40 -30.15 -44.97
CA ALA A 66 -12.09 -30.34 -44.36
C ALA A 66 -11.73 -29.27 -43.32
N ASN A 67 -12.29 -28.06 -43.42
CA ASN A 67 -12.01 -26.93 -42.54
C ASN A 67 -13.06 -26.69 -41.45
N ALA A 68 -14.28 -27.20 -41.61
CA ALA A 68 -15.39 -27.01 -40.67
C ALA A 68 -15.04 -27.48 -39.24
N LEU A 69 -14.29 -28.58 -39.09
CA LEU A 69 -13.96 -29.14 -37.77
C LEU A 69 -12.64 -28.62 -37.17
N ARG A 70 -11.88 -27.80 -37.90
CA ARG A 70 -10.51 -27.37 -37.53
C ARG A 70 -10.44 -26.20 -36.54
N ARG A 71 -11.58 -25.61 -36.15
CA ARG A 71 -11.66 -24.30 -35.47
C ARG A 71 -11.31 -23.09 -36.35
N VAL A 72 -11.39 -23.27 -37.67
CA VAL A 72 -11.26 -22.18 -38.63
C VAL A 72 -12.64 -21.50 -38.75
N PRO A 73 -12.75 -20.17 -38.74
CA PRO A 73 -13.99 -19.50 -39.07
C PRO A 73 -14.30 -19.75 -40.54
N VAL A 74 -15.24 -20.65 -40.83
CA VAL A 74 -15.71 -20.95 -42.19
C VAL A 74 -17.16 -20.55 -42.36
N GLN A 75 -17.53 -20.17 -43.58
CA GLN A 75 -18.91 -19.94 -43.98
C GLN A 75 -19.11 -20.36 -45.44
N LEU A 76 -20.07 -21.24 -45.68
CA LEU A 76 -20.59 -21.56 -47.00
C LEU A 76 -21.67 -20.53 -47.37
N LEU A 77 -21.63 -20.04 -48.61
CA LEU A 77 -22.58 -19.07 -49.13
C LEU A 77 -23.32 -19.63 -50.35
N GLU A 78 -24.62 -19.37 -50.37
CA GLU A 78 -25.52 -19.64 -51.50
C GLU A 78 -26.30 -18.36 -51.77
N GLY A 79 -26.29 -17.88 -53.02
CA GLY A 79 -27.05 -16.69 -53.40
C GLY A 79 -28.54 -16.95 -53.34
N ARG A 80 -29.28 -16.11 -52.59
CA ARG A 80 -30.75 -16.15 -52.49
C ARG A 80 -31.32 -14.76 -52.72
N GLY A 81 -32.12 -14.58 -53.76
CA GLY A 81 -32.74 -13.31 -54.12
C GLY A 81 -33.37 -13.38 -55.50
N ASP A 82 -34.31 -12.48 -55.79
CA ASP A 82 -35.02 -12.45 -57.08
C ASP A 82 -34.16 -11.77 -58.16
N THR A 83 -33.19 -10.96 -57.73
CA THR A 83 -32.18 -10.34 -58.60
C THR A 83 -30.75 -10.73 -58.19
N PRO A 84 -29.78 -10.71 -59.13
CA PRO A 84 -28.36 -10.90 -58.83
C PRO A 84 -27.82 -10.02 -57.71
N TYR A 85 -28.30 -8.77 -57.65
CA TYR A 85 -27.93 -7.81 -56.63
C TYR A 85 -28.46 -8.20 -55.25
N GLU A 86 -29.73 -8.61 -55.14
CA GLU A 86 -30.30 -9.08 -53.88
C GLU A 86 -29.62 -10.35 -53.38
N ALA A 87 -29.31 -11.28 -54.27
CA ALA A 87 -28.55 -12.49 -53.95
C ALA A 87 -27.14 -12.16 -53.41
N ALA A 88 -26.44 -11.21 -54.04
CA ALA A 88 -25.14 -10.73 -53.55
C ALA A 88 -25.26 -10.01 -52.20
N LEU A 89 -26.31 -9.22 -51.99
CA LEU A 89 -26.56 -8.51 -50.74
C LEU A 89 -26.90 -9.49 -49.60
N ASP A 90 -27.71 -10.52 -49.85
CA ASP A 90 -28.02 -11.58 -48.87
C ASP A 90 -26.77 -12.33 -48.43
N MET A 91 -25.84 -12.60 -49.36
CA MET A 91 -24.56 -13.21 -49.02
C MET A 91 -23.73 -12.35 -48.05
N VAL A 92 -23.66 -11.04 -48.25
CA VAL A 92 -22.96 -10.11 -47.32
C VAL A 92 -23.68 -9.99 -45.98
N ARG A 93 -25.02 -10.00 -45.98
CA ARG A 93 -25.84 -10.04 -44.76
C ARG A 93 -25.59 -11.34 -43.99
N THR A 94 -25.61 -12.48 -44.67
CA THR A 94 -25.29 -13.80 -44.09
C THR A 94 -23.93 -13.78 -43.38
N LEU A 95 -22.88 -13.20 -43.97
CA LEU A 95 -21.56 -13.10 -43.34
C LEU A 95 -21.51 -12.23 -42.07
N SER A 96 -22.39 -11.24 -41.96
CA SER A 96 -22.35 -10.23 -40.89
C SER A 96 -23.45 -10.38 -39.82
N GLU A 97 -24.55 -11.07 -40.15
CA GLU A 97 -25.75 -11.16 -39.32
C GLU A 97 -26.01 -12.60 -38.84
N LYS A 98 -25.71 -13.61 -39.66
CA LYS A 98 -25.85 -15.03 -39.28
C LYS A 98 -24.59 -15.52 -38.53
N PRO A 99 -24.74 -16.48 -37.60
CA PRO A 99 -23.58 -17.08 -36.95
C PRO A 99 -22.77 -17.87 -37.97
N TRP A 100 -21.44 -17.73 -37.89
CA TRP A 100 -20.52 -18.56 -38.67
C TRP A 100 -20.64 -20.03 -38.22
N GLU A 101 -20.46 -20.96 -39.14
CA GLU A 101 -20.70 -22.40 -38.90
C GLU A 101 -19.90 -22.97 -37.72
N THR A 102 -18.72 -22.42 -37.44
CA THR A 102 -17.85 -22.89 -36.35
C THR A 102 -18.11 -22.24 -34.99
N ARG A 103 -19.30 -21.65 -34.78
CA ARG A 103 -19.72 -20.94 -33.56
C ARG A 103 -19.27 -21.62 -32.26
N ASP A 104 -19.52 -22.93 -32.13
CA ASP A 104 -19.29 -23.67 -30.89
C ASP A 104 -17.86 -24.24 -30.78
N ASN A 105 -17.07 -24.12 -31.85
CA ASN A 105 -15.71 -24.65 -31.93
C ASN A 105 -14.69 -23.59 -32.41
N THR A 106 -14.93 -22.31 -32.15
CA THR A 106 -14.00 -21.22 -32.50
C THR A 106 -12.74 -21.19 -31.58
N GLN A 107 -11.64 -20.62 -32.09
CA GLN A 107 -10.42 -20.40 -31.31
C GLN A 107 -10.60 -19.37 -30.19
N TYR A 108 -11.46 -18.38 -30.43
CA TYR A 108 -11.70 -17.21 -29.60
C TYR A 108 -13.16 -16.76 -29.77
N LYS A 109 -13.57 -15.63 -29.18
CA LYS A 109 -14.95 -15.10 -29.25
C LYS A 109 -15.48 -15.03 -30.70
N ASN A 110 -16.79 -15.11 -30.88
CA ASN A 110 -17.43 -14.91 -32.18
C ASN A 110 -17.12 -13.51 -32.75
N PHE A 111 -17.25 -13.38 -34.07
CA PHE A 111 -17.12 -12.07 -34.72
C PHE A 111 -18.25 -11.15 -34.28
N SER A 112 -17.91 -9.87 -34.17
CA SER A 112 -18.87 -8.80 -33.90
C SER A 112 -18.82 -7.83 -35.08
N PHE A 113 -19.98 -7.53 -35.66
CA PHE A 113 -20.10 -6.68 -36.84
C PHE A 113 -20.83 -5.37 -36.53
N PRO A 114 -20.27 -4.47 -35.70
CA PRO A 114 -20.95 -3.24 -35.30
C PRO A 114 -21.18 -2.26 -36.45
N ARG A 115 -20.36 -2.24 -37.51
CA ARG A 115 -20.55 -1.37 -38.68
C ARG A 115 -21.60 -1.94 -39.62
N SER A 116 -21.56 -3.24 -39.90
CA SER A 116 -22.60 -3.89 -40.70
C SER A 116 -23.98 -3.79 -40.03
N ARG A 117 -24.06 -3.97 -38.71
CA ARG A 117 -25.31 -3.76 -37.96
C ARG A 117 -25.81 -2.32 -37.96
N LEU A 118 -24.91 -1.35 -38.05
CA LEU A 118 -25.28 0.06 -38.19
C LEU A 118 -25.91 0.31 -39.56
N LEU A 119 -25.34 -0.25 -40.63
CA LEU A 119 -25.95 -0.20 -41.97
C LEU A 119 -27.29 -0.95 -42.03
N GLY A 120 -27.38 -2.13 -41.41
CA GLY A 120 -28.65 -2.86 -41.28
C GLY A 120 -29.74 -2.06 -40.55
N ALA A 121 -29.36 -1.23 -39.57
CA ALA A 121 -30.32 -0.33 -38.91
C ALA A 121 -30.80 0.79 -39.84
N ILE A 122 -29.92 1.31 -40.71
CA ILE A 122 -30.26 2.31 -41.72
C ILE A 122 -31.17 1.69 -42.78
N GLU A 123 -30.86 0.48 -43.25
CA GLU A 123 -31.69 -0.28 -44.19
C GLU A 123 -33.08 -0.56 -43.61
N GLN A 124 -33.16 -1.05 -42.38
CA GLN A 124 -34.44 -1.30 -41.71
C GLN A 124 -35.26 -0.02 -41.56
N ALA A 125 -34.63 1.09 -41.15
CA ALA A 125 -35.31 2.38 -41.08
C ALA A 125 -35.79 2.86 -42.45
N THR A 126 -34.97 2.68 -43.49
CA THR A 126 -35.27 3.08 -44.87
C THR A 126 -36.44 2.27 -45.42
N ALA A 127 -36.41 0.95 -45.29
CA ALA A 127 -37.48 0.05 -45.72
C ALA A 127 -38.82 0.41 -45.06
N THR A 128 -38.83 0.61 -43.74
CA THR A 128 -40.07 0.99 -43.02
C THR A 128 -40.64 2.32 -43.52
N VAL A 129 -39.80 3.30 -43.87
CA VAL A 129 -40.28 4.61 -44.33
C VAL A 129 -40.72 4.56 -45.80
N VAL A 130 -40.06 3.77 -46.64
CA VAL A 130 -40.46 3.55 -48.04
C VAL A 130 -41.81 2.82 -48.09
N GLU A 131 -42.01 1.78 -47.28
CA GLU A 131 -43.29 1.08 -47.13
C GLU A 131 -44.42 2.03 -46.71
N GLN A 132 -44.13 2.99 -45.82
CA GLN A 132 -45.11 3.98 -45.35
C GLN A 132 -45.41 5.09 -46.36
N SER A 133 -44.46 5.42 -47.25
CA SER A 133 -44.57 6.57 -48.15
C SER A 133 -45.05 6.20 -49.55
N GLY A 134 -45.01 4.92 -49.95
CA GLY A 134 -45.55 4.42 -51.22
C GLY A 134 -44.72 4.75 -52.47
N SER A 135 -43.68 5.58 -52.37
CA SER A 135 -42.74 5.87 -53.47
C SER A 135 -41.29 6.00 -52.96
N PRO A 136 -40.29 5.32 -53.58
CA PRO A 136 -38.88 5.45 -53.22
C PRO A 136 -38.28 6.83 -53.47
N SER A 137 -38.83 7.60 -54.42
CA SER A 137 -38.25 8.87 -54.90
C SER A 137 -38.68 10.12 -54.11
N GLU A 138 -39.67 10.01 -53.22
CA GLU A 138 -40.23 11.14 -52.45
C GLU A 138 -39.92 11.11 -50.95
N VAL A 139 -39.04 10.21 -50.48
CA VAL A 139 -38.80 10.02 -49.05
C VAL A 139 -37.86 11.10 -48.46
N PRO A 140 -38.31 11.95 -47.52
CA PRO A 140 -37.43 12.92 -46.87
C PRO A 140 -36.46 12.22 -45.91
N GLY A 141 -35.16 12.48 -46.05
CA GLY A 141 -34.11 11.91 -45.19
C GLY A 141 -34.32 12.14 -43.68
N GLU A 142 -35.06 13.20 -43.31
CA GLU A 142 -35.45 13.48 -41.93
C GLU A 142 -36.37 12.41 -41.32
N ARG A 143 -37.33 11.87 -42.08
CA ARG A 143 -38.23 10.80 -41.61
C ARG A 143 -37.45 9.50 -41.36
N ILE A 144 -36.46 9.21 -42.21
CA ILE A 144 -35.58 8.05 -42.02
C ILE A 144 -34.71 8.21 -40.78
N LEU A 145 -34.16 9.41 -40.54
CA LEU A 145 -33.40 9.70 -39.32
C LEU A 145 -34.26 9.59 -38.06
N GLU A 146 -35.52 10.02 -38.12
CA GLU A 146 -36.47 9.85 -37.03
C GLU A 146 -36.71 8.36 -36.74
N GLN A 147 -36.97 7.55 -37.77
CA GLN A 147 -37.16 6.11 -37.61
C GLN A 147 -35.88 5.40 -37.12
N LEU A 148 -34.70 5.80 -37.61
CA LEU A 148 -33.40 5.29 -37.13
C LEU A 148 -33.16 5.65 -35.66
N SER A 149 -33.62 6.82 -35.22
CA SER A 149 -33.58 7.24 -33.82
C SER A 149 -34.50 6.38 -32.94
N ARG A 150 -35.70 6.01 -33.44
CA ARG A 150 -36.63 5.08 -32.78
C ARG A 150 -36.02 3.68 -32.64
N LEU A 151 -35.31 3.21 -33.67
CA LEU A 151 -34.50 1.97 -33.63
C LEU A 151 -33.27 2.08 -32.71
N ARG A 152 -32.95 3.28 -32.21
CA ARG A 152 -31.74 3.58 -31.41
C ARG A 152 -30.44 3.22 -32.13
N TRP A 153 -30.42 3.35 -33.46
CA TRP A 153 -29.25 3.06 -34.30
C TRP A 153 -28.76 1.60 -34.16
N ARG A 154 -29.68 0.63 -34.01
CA ARG A 154 -29.38 -0.81 -33.94
C ARG A 154 -30.46 -1.62 -34.68
N ALA A 155 -30.06 -2.55 -35.54
CA ALA A 155 -30.95 -3.49 -36.22
C ALA A 155 -31.52 -4.56 -35.25
N ASP A 156 -32.72 -5.07 -35.54
CA ASP A 156 -33.41 -6.19 -34.88
C ASP A 156 -33.44 -6.19 -33.36
N ARG A 157 -34.54 -5.67 -32.78
CA ARG A 157 -34.74 -5.66 -31.32
C ARG A 157 -35.99 -6.43 -30.89
N PRO A 158 -35.85 -7.46 -30.03
CA PRO A 158 -36.91 -7.87 -29.11
C PRO A 158 -36.89 -7.05 -27.79
N ARG A 159 -37.99 -7.18 -27.01
CA ARG A 159 -38.47 -6.35 -25.87
C ARG A 159 -37.51 -6.13 -24.68
N ARG A 160 -37.83 -5.04 -23.95
CA ARG A 160 -37.31 -4.55 -22.64
C ARG A 160 -36.86 -5.66 -21.66
N GLY A 161 -35.60 -5.61 -21.24
CA GLY A 161 -35.13 -6.17 -19.97
C GLY A 161 -34.93 -5.05 -18.93
N SER A 162 -35.36 -5.28 -17.69
CA SER A 162 -35.23 -4.32 -16.58
C SER A 162 -33.76 -4.08 -16.22
N TRP A 163 -33.43 -2.83 -15.92
CA TRP A 163 -32.14 -2.38 -15.38
C TRP A 163 -31.71 -3.20 -14.15
N TRP A 164 -32.66 -3.47 -13.26
CA TRP A 164 -32.43 -4.13 -11.97
C TRP A 164 -31.88 -5.55 -12.11
N ASN A 165 -32.26 -6.28 -13.15
CA ASN A 165 -31.81 -7.66 -13.33
C ASN A 165 -30.32 -7.73 -13.68
N SER A 166 -29.76 -6.78 -14.44
CA SER A 166 -28.33 -6.81 -14.76
C SER A 166 -27.42 -6.22 -13.69
N LEU A 167 -27.93 -5.33 -12.85
CA LEU A 167 -27.17 -4.86 -11.69
C LEU A 167 -27.07 -5.99 -10.66
N ARG A 168 -28.18 -6.71 -10.41
CA ARG A 168 -28.16 -7.97 -9.65
C ARG A 168 -27.17 -8.98 -10.23
N ASP A 169 -27.25 -9.24 -11.54
CA ASP A 169 -26.37 -10.22 -12.18
C ASP A 169 -24.87 -9.81 -12.16
N SER A 170 -24.54 -8.52 -12.00
CA SER A 170 -23.15 -8.06 -11.94
C SER A 170 -22.53 -8.13 -10.54
N VAL A 171 -23.36 -8.21 -9.49
CA VAL A 171 -22.94 -8.25 -8.07
C VAL A 171 -23.13 -9.66 -7.47
N ARG A 172 -23.67 -10.62 -8.24
CA ARG A 172 -23.75 -12.02 -7.80
C ARG A 172 -22.36 -12.57 -7.46
N PRO A 173 -22.20 -13.32 -6.35
CA PRO A 173 -20.94 -13.97 -6.00
C PRO A 173 -20.42 -14.89 -7.10
N GLU A 174 -21.34 -15.50 -7.86
CA GLU A 174 -21.01 -16.39 -8.99
C GLU A 174 -20.34 -15.64 -10.16
N THR A 175 -20.42 -14.31 -10.19
CA THR A 175 -19.80 -13.50 -11.23
C THR A 175 -18.47 -12.94 -10.78
N PHE A 176 -17.50 -12.92 -11.71
CA PHE A 176 -16.17 -12.36 -11.50
C PHE A 176 -16.18 -10.95 -10.88
N VAL A 177 -17.15 -10.12 -11.25
CA VAL A 177 -17.26 -8.73 -10.76
C VAL A 177 -17.77 -8.70 -9.32
N GLY A 178 -18.76 -9.53 -8.99
CA GLY A 178 -19.25 -9.68 -7.61
C GLY A 178 -18.17 -10.25 -6.67
N ALA A 179 -17.46 -11.29 -7.08
CA ALA A 179 -16.37 -11.87 -6.29
C ALA A 179 -15.22 -10.86 -6.04
N LEU A 180 -14.83 -10.09 -7.07
CA LEU A 180 -13.82 -9.04 -6.93
C LEU A 180 -14.29 -7.91 -6.00
N PHE A 181 -15.55 -7.48 -6.12
CA PHE A 181 -16.14 -6.45 -5.26
C PHE A 181 -16.19 -6.88 -3.80
N ILE A 182 -16.62 -8.11 -3.51
CA ILE A 182 -16.67 -8.66 -2.15
C ILE A 182 -15.26 -8.75 -1.55
N ALA A 183 -14.28 -9.27 -2.30
CA ALA A 183 -12.90 -9.38 -1.83
C ALA A 183 -12.29 -8.01 -1.51
N LEU A 184 -12.54 -6.99 -2.35
CA LEU A 184 -12.07 -5.62 -2.11
C LEU A 184 -12.74 -5.00 -0.88
N LEU A 185 -14.05 -5.24 -0.69
CA LEU A 185 -14.78 -4.78 0.50
C LEU A 185 -14.23 -5.41 1.77
N SER A 186 -13.99 -6.72 1.77
CA SER A 186 -13.47 -7.45 2.93
C SER A 186 -12.09 -6.96 3.36
N VAL A 187 -11.22 -6.60 2.40
CA VAL A 187 -9.90 -6.00 2.71
C VAL A 187 -10.06 -4.58 3.28
N LEU A 188 -10.90 -3.74 2.66
CA LEU A 188 -11.12 -2.36 3.11
C LEU A 188 -11.74 -2.28 4.51
N LEU A 189 -12.66 -3.19 4.85
CA LEU A 189 -13.26 -3.28 6.19
C LEU A 189 -12.25 -3.60 7.30
N GLY A 190 -11.11 -4.21 6.97
CA GLY A 190 -10.04 -4.50 7.94
C GLY A 190 -8.99 -3.39 8.10
N GLU A 191 -9.08 -2.31 7.31
CA GLU A 191 -8.07 -1.25 7.25
C GLU A 191 -8.60 0.16 7.54
N ILE A 192 -9.86 0.44 7.18
CA ILE A 192 -10.39 1.80 7.18
C ILE A 192 -11.67 1.85 8.02
N ASP A 193 -11.88 3.01 8.64
CA ASP A 193 -13.12 3.33 9.35
C ASP A 193 -14.35 3.02 8.48
N TRP A 194 -15.40 2.48 9.10
CA TRP A 194 -16.52 1.84 8.41
C TRP A 194 -17.24 2.78 7.42
N LEU A 195 -17.24 4.08 7.71
CA LEU A 195 -17.81 5.15 6.89
C LEU A 195 -17.10 5.29 5.54
N LEU A 196 -15.78 5.24 5.52
CA LEU A 196 -14.98 5.35 4.29
C LEU A 196 -15.17 4.12 3.40
N THR A 197 -15.22 2.92 4.01
CA THR A 197 -15.50 1.68 3.30
C THR A 197 -16.89 1.68 2.65
N ALA A 198 -17.91 2.21 3.34
CA ALA A 198 -19.25 2.37 2.79
C ALA A 198 -19.30 3.37 1.61
N LEU A 199 -18.55 4.47 1.70
CA LEU A 199 -18.45 5.48 0.63
C LEU A 199 -17.81 4.92 -0.65
N VAL A 200 -16.70 4.17 -0.50
CA VAL A 200 -16.02 3.51 -1.62
C VAL A 200 -16.93 2.45 -2.27
N ALA A 201 -17.65 1.67 -1.46
CA ALA A 201 -18.62 0.69 -1.94
C ALA A 201 -19.76 1.35 -2.74
N ALA A 202 -20.31 2.46 -2.25
CA ALA A 202 -21.36 3.22 -2.93
C ALA A 202 -20.88 3.80 -4.27
N LEU A 203 -19.68 4.39 -4.31
CA LEU A 203 -19.06 4.90 -5.53
C LEU A 203 -18.84 3.82 -6.58
N ALA A 204 -18.36 2.64 -6.17
CA ALA A 204 -18.17 1.50 -7.08
C ALA A 204 -19.50 0.98 -7.64
N LEU A 205 -20.56 0.92 -6.81
CA LEU A 205 -21.91 0.56 -7.26
C LEU A 205 -22.47 1.60 -8.24
N ILE A 206 -22.29 2.89 -7.98
CA ILE A 206 -22.69 3.98 -8.89
C ILE A 206 -21.92 3.89 -10.21
N ALA A 207 -20.62 3.60 -10.20
CA ALA A 207 -19.83 3.43 -11.42
C ALA A 207 -20.34 2.25 -12.27
N LEU A 208 -20.62 1.09 -11.64
CA LEU A 208 -21.20 -0.08 -12.32
C LEU A 208 -22.60 0.22 -12.89
N ALA A 209 -23.40 0.96 -12.13
CA ALA A 209 -24.72 1.46 -12.52
C ALA A 209 -24.61 2.36 -13.77
N VAL A 210 -23.70 3.35 -13.78
CA VAL A 210 -23.47 4.25 -14.92
C VAL A 210 -23.02 3.47 -16.16
N VAL A 211 -22.09 2.53 -16.03
CA VAL A 211 -21.63 1.67 -17.15
C VAL A 211 -22.79 0.85 -17.72
N GLY A 212 -23.65 0.28 -16.86
CA GLY A 212 -24.85 -0.45 -17.27
C GLY A 212 -25.84 0.42 -18.06
N LEU A 213 -26.04 1.68 -17.64
CA LEU A 213 -26.91 2.64 -18.30
C LEU A 213 -26.38 3.03 -19.70
N MET A 214 -25.08 3.28 -19.80
CA MET A 214 -24.40 3.67 -21.05
C MET A 214 -24.50 2.60 -22.15
N THR A 215 -24.62 1.32 -21.80
CA THR A 215 -24.71 0.23 -22.79
C THR A 215 -26.11 0.05 -23.40
N ARG A 216 -27.17 0.58 -22.76
CA ARG A 216 -28.59 0.28 -23.08
C ARG A 216 -29.41 1.42 -23.71
N ALA A 217 -29.12 2.68 -23.38
CA ALA A 217 -29.78 3.83 -24.01
C ALA A 217 -29.27 4.07 -25.45
N ALA A 218 -30.04 4.75 -26.31
CA ALA A 218 -29.47 5.47 -27.46
C ALA A 218 -28.71 6.65 -26.84
N PRO A 219 -27.37 6.62 -26.72
CA PRO A 219 -26.69 7.50 -25.80
C PRO A 219 -26.33 8.82 -26.47
N PRO A 220 -26.25 9.93 -25.68
CA PRO A 220 -25.61 11.17 -26.13
C PRO A 220 -24.23 10.91 -26.72
N LEU A 221 -23.53 9.84 -26.30
CA LEU A 221 -22.16 9.47 -26.67
C LEU A 221 -22.01 8.57 -27.92
N LEU A 222 -22.98 8.52 -28.85
CA LEU A 222 -22.81 7.69 -30.08
C LEU A 222 -21.53 8.04 -30.86
N TRP A 223 -21.07 9.29 -30.83
CA TRP A 223 -19.86 9.72 -31.53
C TRP A 223 -18.59 9.00 -31.05
N LEU A 224 -18.58 8.47 -29.82
CA LEU A 224 -17.47 7.69 -29.25
C LEU A 224 -17.44 6.24 -29.75
N ARG A 225 -18.50 5.75 -30.42
CA ARG A 225 -18.54 4.39 -30.94
C ARG A 225 -17.70 4.26 -32.20
N GLY A 226 -16.93 3.17 -32.28
CA GLY A 226 -16.10 2.87 -33.46
C GLY A 226 -16.86 2.80 -34.78
N ALA A 227 -18.10 2.30 -34.77
CA ALA A 227 -18.95 2.23 -35.96
C ALA A 227 -19.41 3.62 -36.44
N SER A 228 -19.77 4.51 -35.51
CA SER A 228 -20.18 5.89 -35.81
C SER A 228 -19.00 6.73 -36.29
N ARG A 229 -17.81 6.55 -35.69
CA ARG A 229 -16.57 7.14 -36.21
C ARG A 229 -16.28 6.66 -37.62
N TRP A 230 -16.40 5.37 -37.89
CA TRP A 230 -16.19 4.81 -39.23
C TRP A 230 -17.14 5.42 -40.25
N LEU A 231 -18.44 5.52 -39.93
CA LEU A 231 -19.43 6.15 -40.82
C LEU A 231 -19.07 7.63 -41.09
N ALA A 232 -18.64 8.36 -40.05
CA ALA A 232 -18.25 9.77 -40.14
C ALA A 232 -16.97 10.01 -40.96
N THR A 233 -16.02 9.07 -40.95
CA THR A 233 -14.65 9.26 -41.48
C THR A 233 -14.33 8.42 -42.71
N THR A 234 -15.21 7.50 -43.12
CA THR A 234 -14.94 6.64 -44.27
C THR A 234 -14.85 7.45 -45.58
N SER A 235 -13.78 7.20 -46.34
CA SER A 235 -13.48 7.88 -47.60
C SER A 235 -14.36 7.46 -48.77
N SER A 236 -14.94 6.26 -48.72
CA SER A 236 -15.87 5.75 -49.74
C SER A 236 -17.14 6.59 -49.89
N LEU A 237 -17.60 7.19 -48.79
CA LEU A 237 -18.73 8.13 -48.78
C LEU A 237 -18.30 9.54 -49.19
N ALA A 238 -17.01 9.87 -49.09
CA ALA A 238 -16.47 11.17 -49.46
C ALA A 238 -16.24 11.27 -50.99
N ALA A 239 -15.85 10.18 -51.64
CA ALA A 239 -15.63 10.15 -53.09
C ALA A 239 -16.93 10.19 -53.92
N SER A 240 -18.07 9.78 -53.35
CA SER A 240 -19.37 9.76 -54.03
C SER A 240 -20.20 11.03 -53.83
N SER A 241 -19.66 12.06 -53.16
CA SER A 241 -20.45 13.23 -52.78
C SER A 241 -19.68 14.56 -52.75
N THR A 242 -20.08 15.50 -53.58
CA THR A 242 -19.51 16.85 -53.70
C THR A 242 -20.10 17.87 -52.71
N GLY A 243 -20.95 17.45 -51.76
CA GLY A 243 -21.79 18.36 -50.97
C GLY A 243 -21.89 18.14 -49.45
N TYR A 244 -21.09 17.27 -48.84
CA TYR A 244 -21.20 17.00 -47.38
C TYR A 244 -19.99 17.50 -46.58
N PRO A 245 -20.20 18.10 -45.40
CA PRO A 245 -19.10 18.47 -44.51
C PRO A 245 -18.39 17.21 -44.01
N SER A 246 -17.20 16.94 -44.54
CA SER A 246 -16.27 15.97 -43.96
C SER A 246 -15.46 16.58 -42.82
N ASP A 247 -15.36 17.92 -42.80
CA ASP A 247 -14.73 18.70 -41.73
C ASP A 247 -15.66 18.82 -40.52
N GLY A 248 -15.13 18.50 -39.33
CA GLY A 248 -15.83 18.74 -38.06
C GLY A 248 -16.14 17.51 -37.21
N TRP A 249 -15.78 16.29 -37.64
CA TRP A 249 -15.75 15.15 -36.71
C TRP A 249 -14.55 15.31 -35.76
N SER A 250 -14.81 15.30 -34.45
CA SER A 250 -13.76 15.38 -33.42
C SER A 250 -14.21 14.67 -32.14
N TRP A 251 -13.26 13.99 -31.50
CA TRP A 251 -13.49 13.33 -30.21
C TRP A 251 -14.02 14.31 -29.15
N PHE A 252 -13.60 15.57 -29.22
CA PHE A 252 -13.91 16.65 -28.27
C PHE A 252 -15.09 17.53 -28.71
N SER A 253 -15.70 17.28 -29.88
CA SER A 253 -16.87 18.03 -30.37
C SER A 253 -18.09 17.11 -30.51
N PRO A 254 -18.88 16.93 -29.43
CA PRO A 254 -20.09 16.12 -29.46
C PRO A 254 -21.07 16.55 -30.55
N SER A 255 -21.43 17.84 -30.57
CA SER A 255 -22.44 18.39 -31.48
C SER A 255 -21.99 18.40 -32.94
N GLY A 256 -20.71 18.71 -33.20
CA GLY A 256 -20.10 18.64 -34.53
C GLY A 256 -20.13 17.23 -35.09
N SER A 257 -19.63 16.27 -34.30
CA SER A 257 -19.61 14.85 -34.70
C SER A 257 -21.00 14.28 -34.96
N TRP A 258 -22.00 14.67 -34.17
CA TRP A 258 -23.39 14.26 -34.38
C TRP A 258 -24.01 14.80 -35.67
N ARG A 259 -23.68 16.03 -36.08
CA ARG A 259 -24.15 16.59 -37.36
C ARG A 259 -23.59 15.79 -38.53
N VAL A 260 -22.28 15.48 -38.51
CA VAL A 260 -21.63 14.66 -39.56
C VAL A 260 -22.24 13.27 -39.65
N ILE A 261 -22.46 12.59 -38.50
CA ILE A 261 -23.04 11.25 -38.46
C ILE A 261 -24.46 11.24 -39.05
N ARG A 262 -25.31 12.20 -38.68
CA ARG A 262 -26.70 12.28 -39.19
C ARG A 262 -26.72 12.58 -40.69
N ALA A 263 -25.92 13.54 -41.16
CA ALA A 263 -25.85 13.90 -42.57
C ALA A 263 -25.44 12.70 -43.43
N ARG A 264 -24.40 11.96 -43.01
CA ARG A 264 -23.95 10.76 -43.73
C ARG A 264 -24.94 9.59 -43.64
N ALA A 265 -25.61 9.40 -42.51
CA ALA A 265 -26.62 8.36 -42.37
C ALA A 265 -27.83 8.61 -43.30
N ALA A 266 -28.30 9.87 -43.40
CA ALA A 266 -29.35 10.25 -44.33
C ALA A 266 -28.92 10.05 -45.79
N ALA A 267 -27.69 10.44 -46.14
CA ALA A 267 -27.15 10.24 -47.49
C ALA A 267 -27.11 8.76 -47.88
N VAL A 268 -26.65 7.89 -46.98
CA VAL A 268 -26.67 6.43 -47.19
C VAL A 268 -28.09 5.93 -47.34
N ALA A 269 -29.02 6.38 -46.49
CA ALA A 269 -30.42 5.97 -46.56
C ALA A 269 -31.09 6.29 -47.90
N VAL A 270 -30.84 7.49 -48.46
CA VAL A 270 -31.36 7.88 -49.79
C VAL A 270 -30.83 6.94 -50.87
N ARG A 271 -29.53 6.65 -50.88
CA ARG A 271 -28.93 5.71 -51.86
C ARG A 271 -29.43 4.28 -51.70
N VAL A 272 -29.74 3.86 -50.47
CA VAL A 272 -30.35 2.55 -50.19
C VAL A 272 -31.79 2.51 -50.72
N ALA A 273 -32.56 3.59 -50.55
CA ALA A 273 -33.92 3.70 -51.10
C ALA A 273 -33.90 3.68 -52.64
N GLU A 274 -33.00 4.44 -53.27
CA GLU A 274 -32.79 4.43 -54.72
C GLU A 274 -32.43 3.02 -55.21
N ALA A 275 -31.53 2.30 -54.53
CA ALA A 275 -31.10 0.96 -54.91
C ALA A 275 -32.24 -0.08 -54.94
N GLY A 276 -33.30 0.14 -54.16
CA GLY A 276 -34.50 -0.69 -54.11
C GLY A 276 -35.58 -0.31 -55.12
N ALA A 277 -35.40 0.76 -55.91
CA ALA A 277 -36.32 1.15 -56.97
C ALA A 277 -36.04 0.34 -58.26
N ASP A 278 -37.09 0.06 -59.03
CA ASP A 278 -37.02 -0.78 -60.24
C ASP A 278 -36.91 0.09 -61.51
N ASP A 279 -35.78 0.79 -61.65
CA ASP A 279 -35.46 1.66 -62.80
C ASP A 279 -34.02 1.37 -63.31
N GLU A 280 -33.77 1.50 -64.62
CA GLU A 280 -32.46 1.24 -65.25
C GLU A 280 -31.36 2.21 -64.76
N ARG A 281 -31.73 3.39 -64.26
CA ARG A 281 -30.78 4.36 -63.67
C ARG A 281 -30.22 3.93 -62.30
N THR A 282 -30.73 2.84 -61.72
CA THR A 282 -30.45 2.38 -60.35
C THR A 282 -29.18 1.55 -60.19
N GLU A 283 -28.52 1.15 -61.28
CA GLU A 283 -27.33 0.27 -61.25
C GLU A 283 -26.18 0.84 -60.39
N HIS A 284 -25.92 2.15 -60.50
CA HIS A 284 -24.90 2.83 -59.70
C HIS A 284 -25.23 2.84 -58.20
N ALA A 285 -26.51 2.97 -57.83
CA ALA A 285 -26.96 2.95 -56.44
C ALA A 285 -26.85 1.54 -55.83
N ARG A 286 -27.22 0.50 -56.60
CA ARG A 286 -27.06 -0.92 -56.23
C ARG A 286 -25.59 -1.28 -56.01
N GLN A 287 -24.71 -0.88 -56.93
CA GLN A 287 -23.27 -1.08 -56.78
C GLN A 287 -22.72 -0.38 -55.53
N PHE A 288 -23.06 0.89 -55.32
CA PHE A 288 -22.63 1.65 -54.15
C PHE A 288 -23.08 1.00 -52.83
N HIS A 289 -24.34 0.57 -52.75
CA HIS A 289 -24.88 -0.06 -51.54
C HIS A 289 -24.16 -1.39 -51.23
N LEU A 290 -23.98 -2.25 -52.23
CA LEU A 290 -23.28 -3.53 -52.08
C LEU A 290 -21.83 -3.30 -51.64
N GLU A 291 -21.10 -2.40 -52.30
CA GLU A 291 -19.72 -2.06 -51.96
C GLU A 291 -19.59 -1.47 -50.55
N LEU A 292 -20.55 -0.64 -50.11
CA LEU A 292 -20.57 -0.07 -48.76
C LEU A 292 -20.78 -1.17 -47.69
N ARG A 293 -21.68 -2.12 -47.95
CA ARG A 293 -21.92 -3.28 -47.08
C ARG A 293 -20.68 -4.19 -46.99
N VAL A 294 -20.03 -4.47 -48.12
CA VAL A 294 -18.77 -5.21 -48.17
C VAL A 294 -17.67 -4.48 -47.39
N GLN A 295 -17.57 -3.16 -47.54
CA GLN A 295 -16.58 -2.37 -46.81
C GLN A 295 -16.81 -2.42 -45.30
N ALA A 296 -18.06 -2.33 -44.84
CA ALA A 296 -18.38 -2.45 -43.42
C ALA A 296 -17.98 -3.84 -42.88
N LEU A 297 -18.28 -4.90 -43.63
CA LEU A 297 -17.88 -6.27 -43.32
C LEU A 297 -16.36 -6.42 -43.17
N LEU A 298 -15.60 -5.99 -44.18
CA LEU A 298 -14.13 -6.11 -44.18
C LEU A 298 -13.50 -5.32 -43.03
N GLU A 299 -14.00 -4.12 -42.74
CA GLU A 299 -13.49 -3.30 -41.64
C GLU A 299 -13.81 -3.91 -40.26
N ASP A 300 -14.97 -4.52 -40.09
CA ASP A 300 -15.31 -5.25 -38.86
C ASP A 300 -14.43 -6.50 -38.69
N LEU A 301 -14.14 -7.23 -39.77
CA LEU A 301 -13.17 -8.34 -39.75
C LEU A 301 -11.76 -7.85 -39.42
N ARG A 302 -11.26 -6.77 -40.03
CA ARG A 302 -9.96 -6.18 -39.68
C ARG A 302 -9.89 -5.80 -38.20
N TYR A 303 -10.95 -5.20 -37.67
CA TYR A 303 -11.04 -4.84 -36.26
C TYR A 303 -10.96 -6.07 -35.34
N ALA A 304 -11.50 -7.21 -35.78
CA ALA A 304 -11.42 -8.47 -35.04
C ALA A 304 -10.00 -9.05 -34.96
N TYR A 305 -9.09 -8.69 -35.88
CA TYR A 305 -7.70 -9.19 -35.98
C TYR A 305 -6.61 -8.16 -35.62
N ARG A 306 -6.99 -7.02 -35.02
CA ARG A 306 -6.08 -5.91 -34.68
C ARG A 306 -5.07 -6.28 -33.57
N PRO A 307 -3.77 -5.89 -33.70
CA PRO A 307 -2.70 -6.22 -32.74
C PRO A 307 -2.89 -5.61 -31.34
N HIS A 308 -3.06 -4.29 -31.25
CA HIS A 308 -3.03 -3.53 -29.99
C HIS A 308 -4.39 -3.46 -29.28
N ALA A 309 -5.14 -4.55 -29.31
CA ALA A 309 -6.35 -4.65 -28.50
C ALA A 309 -5.99 -5.09 -27.07
N LEU A 310 -6.59 -4.48 -26.05
CA LEU A 310 -6.36 -4.81 -24.64
C LEU A 310 -6.55 -6.31 -24.32
N ASP A 311 -7.42 -7.01 -25.06
CA ASP A 311 -7.70 -8.46 -24.91
C ASP A 311 -6.76 -9.36 -25.76
N TRP A 312 -5.65 -8.80 -26.26
CA TRP A 312 -4.63 -9.48 -27.08
C TRP A 312 -5.22 -10.32 -28.23
N ARG A 313 -6.22 -9.74 -28.91
CA ARG A 313 -7.06 -10.45 -29.90
C ARG A 313 -6.24 -11.12 -31.00
N ARG A 314 -5.19 -10.44 -31.47
CA ARG A 314 -4.25 -10.97 -32.48
C ARG A 314 -3.59 -12.27 -32.04
N SER A 315 -3.19 -12.38 -30.78
CA SER A 315 -2.56 -13.58 -30.23
C SER A 315 -3.56 -14.72 -30.04
N LYS A 316 -4.86 -14.43 -30.00
CA LYS A 316 -5.94 -15.42 -29.81
C LYS A 316 -6.60 -15.90 -31.11
N ARG A 317 -6.56 -15.11 -32.20
CA ARG A 317 -7.05 -15.50 -33.54
C ARG A 317 -5.89 -15.76 -34.50
N THR A 318 -5.56 -17.03 -34.72
CA THR A 318 -4.35 -17.42 -35.46
C THR A 318 -4.61 -17.87 -36.90
N VAL A 319 -5.87 -17.93 -37.33
CA VAL A 319 -6.29 -18.33 -38.69
C VAL A 319 -7.26 -17.31 -39.30
N PRO A 320 -7.32 -17.16 -40.62
CA PRO A 320 -8.20 -16.20 -41.29
C PRO A 320 -9.66 -16.70 -41.32
N PRO A 321 -10.65 -15.80 -41.45
CA PRO A 321 -12.00 -16.16 -41.88
C PRO A 321 -11.99 -16.62 -43.33
N VAL A 322 -12.63 -17.76 -43.62
CA VAL A 322 -12.68 -18.38 -44.95
C VAL A 322 -14.11 -18.48 -45.43
N VAL A 323 -14.37 -18.01 -46.65
CA VAL A 323 -15.68 -18.04 -47.30
C VAL A 323 -15.63 -18.94 -48.52
N PHE A 324 -16.65 -19.79 -48.66
CA PHE A 324 -16.76 -20.74 -49.75
C PHE A 324 -17.99 -20.42 -50.60
N LEU A 325 -17.78 -20.30 -51.92
CA LEU A 325 -18.81 -20.11 -52.93
C LEU A 325 -18.78 -21.33 -53.88
N PRO A 326 -19.60 -22.37 -53.62
CA PRO A 326 -19.57 -23.61 -54.40
C PRO A 326 -19.88 -23.42 -55.87
N ARG A 327 -20.60 -22.35 -56.24
CA ARG A 327 -20.93 -21.97 -57.61
C ARG A 327 -21.13 -20.46 -57.66
N ALA A 328 -20.29 -19.73 -58.42
CA ALA A 328 -20.44 -18.28 -58.62
C ALA A 328 -20.84 -17.98 -60.06
N THR A 329 -22.07 -17.51 -60.27
CA THR A 329 -22.60 -17.08 -61.58
C THR A 329 -23.00 -15.61 -61.55
N GLN A 330 -23.37 -15.05 -62.70
CA GLN A 330 -24.04 -13.74 -62.71
C GLN A 330 -25.40 -13.82 -62.00
N ASP A 331 -26.21 -14.83 -62.33
CA ASP A 331 -27.59 -14.96 -61.87
C ASP A 331 -27.70 -15.09 -60.34
N ASN A 332 -26.79 -15.82 -59.71
CA ASN A 332 -26.80 -16.03 -58.26
C ASN A 332 -26.04 -14.93 -57.48
N GLY A 333 -25.57 -13.89 -58.17
CA GLY A 333 -24.85 -12.76 -57.56
C GLY A 333 -23.43 -13.07 -57.10
N GLY A 334 -22.91 -14.28 -57.33
CA GLY A 334 -21.57 -14.69 -56.88
C GLY A 334 -20.46 -13.86 -57.52
N ILE A 335 -20.57 -13.58 -58.83
CA ILE A 335 -19.60 -12.73 -59.54
C ILE A 335 -19.68 -11.28 -59.04
N LEU A 336 -20.89 -10.77 -58.78
CA LEU A 336 -21.10 -9.42 -58.23
C LEU A 336 -20.45 -9.26 -56.85
N LEU A 337 -20.55 -10.28 -55.99
CA LEU A 337 -19.90 -10.28 -54.68
C LEU A 337 -18.36 -10.26 -54.81
N ILE A 338 -17.78 -11.09 -55.67
CA ILE A 338 -16.33 -11.14 -55.91
C ILE A 338 -15.84 -9.78 -56.42
N ASN A 339 -16.56 -9.17 -57.37
CA ASN A 339 -16.25 -7.85 -57.91
C ASN A 339 -16.34 -6.76 -56.83
N ALA A 340 -17.39 -6.78 -56.00
CA ALA A 340 -17.55 -5.82 -54.91
C ALA A 340 -16.40 -5.92 -53.88
N ILE A 341 -15.97 -7.13 -53.51
CA ILE A 341 -14.81 -7.34 -52.61
C ILE A 341 -13.52 -6.85 -53.27
N ASN A 342 -13.30 -7.17 -54.55
CA ASN A 342 -12.14 -6.70 -55.30
C ASN A 342 -12.09 -5.16 -55.38
N ASN A 343 -13.20 -4.51 -55.70
CA ASN A 343 -13.27 -3.05 -55.85
C ASN A 343 -13.00 -2.33 -54.52
N VAL A 344 -13.55 -2.85 -53.42
CA VAL A 344 -13.31 -2.29 -52.09
C VAL A 344 -11.85 -2.45 -51.67
N ARG A 345 -11.24 -3.62 -51.92
CA ARG A 345 -9.82 -3.85 -51.63
C ARG A 345 -8.88 -2.98 -52.47
N SER A 346 -9.18 -2.84 -53.76
CA SER A 346 -8.37 -2.03 -54.70
C SER A 346 -8.39 -0.55 -54.34
N ARG A 347 -9.54 0.01 -53.94
CA ARG A 347 -9.64 1.44 -53.56
C ARG A 347 -8.97 1.79 -52.24
N ARG A 348 -8.82 0.83 -51.31
CA ARG A 348 -8.34 1.11 -49.95
C ARG A 348 -6.88 0.75 -49.75
N SER A 349 -6.31 -0.14 -50.57
CA SER A 349 -4.96 -0.71 -50.42
C SER A 349 -4.69 -1.30 -49.02
N GLU A 350 -5.74 -1.59 -48.25
CA GLU A 350 -5.66 -2.11 -46.88
C GLU A 350 -5.85 -3.63 -46.90
N VAL A 351 -4.85 -4.37 -46.42
CA VAL A 351 -4.90 -5.85 -46.35
C VAL A 351 -5.88 -6.28 -45.25
N ASP A 352 -6.96 -6.95 -45.65
CA ASP A 352 -7.93 -7.57 -44.75
C ASP A 352 -7.72 -9.09 -44.64
N PRO A 353 -8.28 -9.75 -43.61
CA PRO A 353 -7.96 -11.15 -43.33
C PRO A 353 -8.84 -12.15 -44.10
N LEU A 354 -9.80 -11.72 -44.93
CA LEU A 354 -10.78 -12.60 -45.56
C LEU A 354 -10.15 -13.43 -46.68
N LEU A 355 -10.27 -14.76 -46.59
CA LEU A 355 -9.93 -15.69 -47.66
C LEU A 355 -11.22 -16.17 -48.31
N LEU A 356 -11.28 -16.17 -49.64
CA LEU A 356 -12.46 -16.65 -50.39
C LEU A 356 -12.03 -17.71 -51.40
N LEU A 357 -12.79 -18.80 -51.49
CA LEU A 357 -12.66 -19.84 -52.51
C LEU A 357 -13.99 -19.97 -53.25
N ALA A 358 -13.98 -19.69 -54.55
CA ALA A 358 -15.14 -19.80 -55.42
C ALA A 358 -14.88 -20.76 -56.58
N SER A 359 -15.90 -21.50 -57.01
CA SER A 359 -15.93 -22.10 -58.34
C SER A 359 -16.62 -21.14 -59.33
N LEU A 360 -16.13 -21.08 -60.56
CA LEU A 360 -16.72 -20.33 -61.65
C LEU A 360 -16.95 -21.29 -62.82
N PRO A 361 -18.19 -21.43 -63.34
CA PRO A 361 -18.46 -22.27 -64.50
C PRO A 361 -17.64 -21.84 -65.73
N ALA A 362 -17.32 -22.78 -66.63
CA ALA A 362 -16.52 -22.49 -67.82
C ALA A 362 -17.19 -21.46 -68.77
N SER A 363 -18.52 -21.43 -68.80
CA SER A 363 -19.31 -20.51 -69.63
C SER A 363 -19.32 -19.07 -69.11
N GLU A 364 -18.98 -18.86 -67.84
CA GLU A 364 -19.06 -17.56 -67.18
C GLU A 364 -17.75 -16.77 -67.33
N ILE A 365 -17.88 -15.50 -67.72
CA ILE A 365 -16.74 -14.61 -67.92
C ILE A 365 -16.80 -13.46 -66.92
N MET A 366 -15.78 -13.38 -66.05
CA MET A 366 -15.53 -12.18 -65.26
C MET A 366 -14.95 -11.09 -66.18
N ARG A 367 -15.80 -10.15 -66.61
CA ARG A 367 -15.38 -8.94 -67.34
C ARG A 367 -14.26 -8.24 -66.55
N HIS A 368 -13.37 -7.52 -67.23
CA HIS A 368 -12.24 -6.82 -66.59
C HIS A 368 -11.15 -7.75 -66.01
N THR A 369 -11.01 -8.95 -66.57
CA THR A 369 -9.89 -9.86 -66.25
C THR A 369 -8.99 -10.03 -67.47
N PRO A 370 -7.66 -9.84 -67.37
CA PRO A 370 -6.77 -10.16 -68.48
C PRO A 370 -6.81 -11.66 -68.82
N PRO A 371 -6.61 -12.04 -70.09
CA PRO A 371 -6.55 -13.44 -70.49
C PRO A 371 -5.43 -14.17 -69.74
N LEU A 372 -5.68 -15.43 -69.36
CA LEU A 372 -4.71 -16.25 -68.65
C LEU A 372 -3.47 -16.45 -69.54
N PRO A 373 -2.25 -16.20 -69.04
CA PRO A 373 -1.04 -16.55 -69.77
C PRO A 373 -1.00 -18.07 -70.01
N PRO A 374 -0.60 -18.54 -71.20
CA PRO A 374 -0.47 -19.97 -71.47
C PRO A 374 0.46 -20.63 -70.46
N GLU A 375 0.08 -21.82 -69.98
CA GLU A 375 0.87 -22.59 -69.02
C GLU A 375 2.20 -22.97 -69.69
N ARG A 376 3.33 -22.39 -69.23
CA ARG A 376 4.65 -22.74 -69.78
C ARG A 376 5.00 -24.17 -69.33
N SER A 377 4.97 -25.13 -70.24
CA SER A 377 5.55 -26.47 -70.09
C SER A 377 7.08 -26.37 -70.14
N GLY A 378 7.70 -26.01 -69.02
CA GLY A 378 9.16 -25.90 -68.89
C GLY A 378 9.78 -27.17 -68.32
N THR A 379 10.59 -27.87 -69.12
CA THR A 379 11.41 -29.05 -68.76
C THR A 379 12.68 -28.68 -67.96
N GLY A 380 12.58 -27.79 -66.96
CA GLY A 380 13.71 -27.35 -66.13
C GLY A 380 13.52 -27.69 -64.64
N PRO A 381 14.58 -28.05 -63.89
CA PRO A 381 14.48 -28.54 -62.49
C PRO A 381 14.04 -27.50 -61.44
N ALA A 382 13.63 -26.29 -61.85
CA ALA A 382 13.12 -25.24 -60.97
C ALA A 382 11.86 -24.51 -61.50
N ALA A 383 11.24 -24.98 -62.59
CA ALA A 383 9.99 -24.40 -63.09
C ALA A 383 8.78 -24.97 -62.34
N SER A 384 8.39 -24.34 -61.22
CA SER A 384 7.20 -24.76 -60.47
C SER A 384 5.92 -24.50 -61.27
N SER A 385 5.35 -25.53 -61.90
CA SER A 385 3.96 -25.58 -62.35
C SER A 385 3.07 -25.96 -61.17
N GLY A 386 2.08 -25.12 -60.82
CA GLY A 386 1.13 -25.45 -59.75
C GLY A 386 0.46 -24.23 -59.11
N ALA A 387 -0.55 -24.49 -58.27
CA ALA A 387 -1.36 -23.46 -57.60
C ALA A 387 -0.52 -22.52 -56.71
N ARG A 388 0.53 -23.04 -56.05
CA ARG A 388 1.44 -22.26 -55.22
C ARG A 388 2.28 -21.25 -56.00
N ALA A 389 2.86 -21.68 -57.11
CA ALA A 389 3.64 -20.80 -57.98
C ALA A 389 2.80 -19.68 -58.59
N ARG A 390 1.52 -19.96 -58.88
CA ARG A 390 0.55 -18.93 -59.30
C ARG A 390 0.27 -17.93 -58.19
N TYR A 391 0.10 -18.39 -56.95
CA TYR A 391 -0.07 -17.50 -55.80
C TYR A 391 1.13 -16.55 -55.65
N GLU A 392 2.36 -17.06 -55.72
CA GLU A 392 3.57 -16.24 -55.57
C GLU A 392 3.69 -15.19 -56.69
N ARG A 393 3.50 -15.60 -57.96
CA ARG A 393 3.46 -14.65 -59.09
C ARG A 393 2.35 -13.62 -58.96
N TRP A 394 1.18 -14.02 -58.48
CA TRP A 394 0.06 -13.10 -58.25
C TRP A 394 0.39 -12.08 -57.15
N VAL A 395 1.03 -12.50 -56.05
CA VAL A 395 1.48 -11.59 -54.99
C VAL A 395 2.47 -10.56 -55.54
N ASP A 396 3.45 -11.00 -56.34
CA ASP A 396 4.44 -10.08 -56.94
C ASP A 396 3.78 -9.06 -57.88
N ALA A 397 2.81 -9.52 -58.69
CA ALA A 397 2.05 -8.68 -59.63
C ALA A 397 1.01 -7.76 -58.95
N LEU A 398 0.64 -8.02 -57.70
CA LEU A 398 -0.37 -7.23 -56.98
C LEU A 398 0.06 -5.76 -56.81
N SER A 399 1.36 -5.51 -56.68
CA SER A 399 1.92 -4.15 -56.61
C SER A 399 1.71 -3.32 -57.88
N LEU A 400 1.70 -3.97 -59.05
CA LEU A 400 1.48 -3.36 -60.37
C LEU A 400 -0.02 -3.17 -60.68
N GLY A 401 -0.86 -4.10 -60.21
CA GLY A 401 -2.33 -4.05 -60.40
C GLY A 401 -3.07 -3.04 -59.52
N GLN A 402 -2.40 -2.42 -58.54
CA GLN A 402 -2.99 -1.41 -57.64
C GLN A 402 -2.89 0.03 -58.17
N SER A 403 -2.34 0.25 -59.37
CA SER A 403 -2.25 1.59 -59.99
C SER A 403 -3.64 2.13 -60.38
N PRO A 404 -3.95 3.43 -60.16
CA PRO A 404 -5.22 4.04 -60.56
C PRO A 404 -5.54 3.88 -62.06
N VAL A 405 -4.50 3.76 -62.90
CA VAL A 405 -4.62 3.57 -64.36
C VAL A 405 -5.02 2.13 -64.72
N ALA A 406 -4.80 1.16 -63.83
CA ALA A 406 -5.14 -0.25 -63.97
C ALA A 406 -6.45 -0.66 -63.24
N ALA A 407 -7.22 0.31 -62.73
CA ALA A 407 -8.45 0.10 -61.93
C ALA A 407 -9.56 -0.68 -62.65
N ALA A 408 -9.41 -0.92 -63.96
CA ALA A 408 -10.25 -1.82 -64.75
C ALA A 408 -9.77 -3.29 -64.73
N THR A 409 -8.97 -3.72 -63.75
CA THR A 409 -8.51 -5.11 -63.61
C THR A 409 -8.85 -5.70 -62.23
N LEU A 410 -9.28 -6.97 -62.19
CA LEU A 410 -9.58 -7.70 -60.94
C LEU A 410 -8.31 -8.12 -60.17
N ALA A 411 -7.54 -7.14 -59.68
CA ALA A 411 -6.22 -7.32 -59.09
C ALA A 411 -6.18 -8.30 -57.89
N TRP A 412 -7.25 -8.40 -57.10
CA TRP A 412 -7.30 -9.27 -55.91
C TRP A 412 -7.75 -10.71 -56.17
N VAL A 413 -8.09 -11.03 -57.43
CA VAL A 413 -8.58 -12.34 -57.84
C VAL A 413 -7.41 -13.23 -58.29
N LEU A 414 -7.21 -14.35 -57.59
CA LEU A 414 -6.28 -15.39 -57.99
C LEU A 414 -7.04 -16.46 -58.77
N ARG A 415 -6.89 -16.47 -60.10
CA ARG A 415 -7.49 -17.50 -60.95
C ARG A 415 -6.65 -18.76 -60.97
N LEU A 416 -7.30 -19.89 -60.73
CA LEU A 416 -6.71 -21.22 -60.84
C LEU A 416 -7.42 -21.95 -61.99
N PRO A 417 -6.86 -21.88 -63.21
CA PRO A 417 -7.36 -22.70 -64.31
C PRO A 417 -7.04 -24.17 -64.03
N LEU A 418 -8.06 -25.01 -64.12
CA LEU A 418 -7.99 -26.45 -63.93
C LEU A 418 -8.25 -27.10 -65.29
N SER A 419 -7.24 -27.71 -65.91
CA SER A 419 -7.43 -28.38 -67.20
C SER A 419 -8.36 -29.58 -67.04
N THR A 420 -9.13 -29.90 -68.08
CA THR A 420 -10.03 -31.07 -68.06
C THR A 420 -9.25 -32.33 -67.72
N GLU A 421 -8.05 -32.50 -68.30
CA GLU A 421 -7.13 -33.59 -67.99
C GLU A 421 -6.79 -33.70 -66.49
N LYS A 422 -6.46 -32.58 -65.81
CA LYS A 422 -6.16 -32.57 -64.36
C LYS A 422 -7.39 -32.81 -63.48
N LEU A 423 -8.60 -32.63 -64.01
CA LEU A 423 -9.86 -32.85 -63.32
C LEU A 423 -10.41 -34.28 -63.52
N THR A 424 -10.03 -34.95 -64.62
CA THR A 424 -10.48 -36.30 -64.98
C THR A 424 -9.45 -37.38 -64.73
N HIS A 425 -8.15 -37.05 -64.73
CA HIS A 425 -7.09 -38.02 -64.50
C HIS A 425 -7.09 -38.47 -63.04
N GLU A 426 -7.31 -39.77 -62.81
CA GLU A 426 -7.19 -40.39 -61.49
C GLU A 426 -5.76 -40.17 -60.97
N HIS A 427 -5.63 -39.47 -59.85
CA HIS A 427 -4.35 -39.24 -59.20
C HIS A 427 -4.14 -40.33 -58.15
N ALA A 428 -2.92 -40.85 -58.01
CA ALA A 428 -2.60 -41.82 -56.96
C ALA A 428 -3.03 -41.25 -55.60
N HIS A 429 -4.02 -41.88 -54.95
CA HIS A 429 -4.80 -41.39 -53.80
C HIS A 429 -3.98 -40.59 -52.77
N ALA A 430 -3.78 -39.29 -53.01
CA ALA A 430 -3.09 -38.43 -52.07
C ALA A 430 -4.02 -38.23 -50.86
N GLN A 431 -3.60 -38.72 -49.69
CA GLN A 431 -4.39 -38.57 -48.47
C GLN A 431 -4.40 -37.11 -48.04
N LEU A 432 -5.59 -36.51 -48.04
CA LEU A 432 -5.85 -35.17 -47.54
C LEU A 432 -6.20 -35.25 -46.06
N VAL A 433 -5.39 -34.62 -45.21
CA VAL A 433 -5.58 -34.67 -43.75
C VAL A 433 -5.58 -33.25 -43.19
N THR A 434 -6.47 -32.99 -42.23
CA THR A 434 -6.46 -31.72 -41.49
C THR A 434 -6.39 -31.91 -39.98
N TYR A 435 -5.70 -30.96 -39.32
CA TYR A 435 -5.48 -30.97 -37.88
C TYR A 435 -6.26 -29.85 -37.18
N ARG A 436 -6.63 -30.11 -35.92
CA ARG A 436 -7.29 -29.11 -35.07
C ARG A 436 -6.33 -27.98 -34.72
N VAL A 437 -6.74 -26.74 -34.95
CA VAL A 437 -5.90 -25.59 -34.57
C VAL A 437 -5.93 -25.38 -33.05
N ARG A 438 -4.74 -25.28 -32.44
CA ARG A 438 -4.57 -25.16 -30.98
C ARG A 438 -4.83 -23.73 -30.51
N ARG A 439 -5.46 -23.59 -29.33
CA ARG A 439 -5.55 -22.30 -28.63
C ARG A 439 -4.15 -21.92 -28.13
N THR A 440 -3.83 -20.62 -28.17
CA THR A 440 -2.55 -20.08 -27.69
C THR A 440 -2.56 -19.87 -26.18
N TRP A 441 -1.39 -19.74 -25.56
CA TRP A 441 -1.25 -19.42 -24.13
C TRP A 441 -1.93 -18.10 -23.75
N ALA A 442 -2.02 -17.15 -24.69
CA ALA A 442 -2.70 -15.88 -24.50
C ALA A 442 -4.19 -16.06 -24.13
N TRP A 443 -4.82 -17.17 -24.56
CA TRP A 443 -6.18 -17.52 -24.14
C TRP A 443 -6.27 -17.77 -22.62
N TRP A 444 -5.26 -18.45 -22.05
CA TRP A 444 -5.18 -18.75 -20.63
C TRP A 444 -4.83 -17.51 -19.81
N VAL A 445 -3.73 -16.81 -20.16
CA VAL A 445 -3.25 -15.65 -19.40
C VAL A 445 -4.27 -14.51 -19.38
N MET A 446 -4.91 -14.23 -20.52
CA MET A 446 -5.96 -13.23 -20.62
C MET A 446 -7.35 -13.85 -20.44
N SER A 447 -7.45 -14.97 -19.74
CA SER A 447 -8.73 -15.49 -19.29
C SER A 447 -9.23 -14.63 -18.13
N ARG A 448 -10.55 -14.54 -17.98
CA ARG A 448 -11.13 -13.82 -16.83
C ARG A 448 -10.66 -14.45 -15.51
N ALA A 449 -10.57 -15.77 -15.43
CA ALA A 449 -10.11 -16.47 -14.24
C ALA A 449 -8.67 -16.12 -13.85
N SER A 450 -7.73 -16.09 -14.79
CA SER A 450 -6.32 -15.78 -14.50
C SER A 450 -6.13 -14.34 -14.04
N ILE A 451 -6.85 -13.37 -14.65
CA ILE A 451 -6.81 -11.98 -14.20
C ILE A 451 -7.39 -11.87 -12.78
N ALA A 452 -8.46 -12.62 -12.45
CA ALA A 452 -9.01 -12.66 -11.08
C ALA A 452 -7.95 -13.14 -10.11
N LEU A 453 -7.32 -14.26 -10.42
CA LEU A 453 -6.37 -14.92 -9.53
C LEU A 453 -5.18 -14.00 -9.25
N VAL A 454 -4.66 -13.30 -10.26
CA VAL A 454 -3.58 -12.31 -10.06
C VAL A 454 -4.04 -11.14 -9.18
N VAL A 455 -5.23 -10.58 -9.43
CA VAL A 455 -5.74 -9.45 -8.63
C VAL A 455 -6.01 -9.87 -7.19
N VAL A 456 -6.69 -11.01 -6.98
CA VAL A 456 -6.96 -11.58 -5.65
C VAL A 456 -5.66 -11.93 -4.93
N GLY A 457 -4.71 -12.57 -5.61
CA GLY A 457 -3.41 -12.89 -5.04
C GLY A 457 -2.60 -11.65 -4.64
N SER A 458 -2.68 -10.58 -5.43
CA SER A 458 -2.03 -9.30 -5.11
C SER A 458 -2.69 -8.62 -3.91
N LEU A 459 -4.02 -8.62 -3.83
CA LEU A 459 -4.77 -8.07 -2.70
C LEU A 459 -4.51 -8.86 -1.41
N LEU A 460 -4.49 -10.20 -1.48
CA LEU A 460 -4.15 -11.05 -0.34
C LEU A 460 -2.71 -10.83 0.11
N GLY A 461 -1.77 -10.72 -0.84
CA GLY A 461 -0.37 -10.42 -0.55
C GLY A 461 -0.21 -9.08 0.17
N ALA A 462 -0.88 -8.03 -0.32
CA ALA A 462 -0.90 -6.73 0.35
C ALA A 462 -1.51 -6.81 1.76
N PHE A 463 -2.64 -7.52 1.93
CA PHE A 463 -3.28 -7.70 3.24
C PHE A 463 -2.37 -8.39 4.26
N LEU A 464 -1.71 -9.49 3.87
CA LEU A 464 -0.79 -10.22 4.75
C LEU A 464 0.44 -9.36 5.10
N TRP A 465 0.94 -8.60 4.13
CA TRP A 465 2.07 -7.69 4.33
C TRP A 465 1.71 -6.53 5.28
N ALA A 466 0.49 -5.98 5.16
CA ALA A 466 -0.03 -4.98 6.08
C ALA A 466 -0.08 -5.49 7.52
N GLY A 467 -0.60 -6.71 7.72
CA GLY A 467 -0.66 -7.36 9.03
C GLY A 467 0.72 -7.47 9.67
N HIS A 468 1.70 -7.96 8.90
CA HIS A 468 3.09 -8.07 9.38
C HIS A 468 3.67 -6.73 9.86
N TRP A 469 3.36 -5.63 9.18
CA TRP A 469 3.90 -4.31 9.53
C TRP A 469 3.26 -3.73 10.78
N ARG A 470 1.95 -3.94 10.97
CA ARG A 470 1.26 -3.61 12.22
C ARG A 470 1.77 -4.46 13.39
N ASP A 471 2.23 -5.67 13.13
CA ASP A 471 2.81 -6.55 14.14
C ASP A 471 4.27 -6.17 14.50
N ALA A 472 5.04 -5.65 13.55
CA ALA A 472 6.42 -5.25 13.79
C ALA A 472 6.56 -3.83 14.36
N TYR A 473 5.77 -2.86 13.89
CA TYR A 473 5.97 -1.43 14.15
C TYR A 473 4.81 -0.81 14.91
N CYS A 474 5.11 0.13 15.80
CA CYS A 474 4.09 0.87 16.56
C CYS A 474 3.14 1.66 15.65
N HIS A 475 3.61 2.03 14.46
CA HIS A 475 2.81 2.58 13.39
C HIS A 475 3.25 1.97 12.05
N GLY A 476 2.38 1.17 11.41
CA GLY A 476 2.67 0.52 10.14
C GLY A 476 1.45 0.18 9.29
N PRO A 477 0.62 1.16 8.87
CA PRO A 477 -0.35 0.95 7.81
C PRO A 477 0.32 0.62 6.46
N LEU A 478 -0.46 0.24 5.44
CA LEU A 478 0.07 -0.08 4.10
C LEU A 478 0.78 1.09 3.40
N THR A 479 0.46 2.33 3.76
CA THR A 479 0.91 3.54 3.05
C THR A 479 2.19 4.12 3.62
N ASP A 480 2.47 3.91 4.90
CA ASP A 480 3.62 4.50 5.59
C ASP A 480 3.99 3.65 6.83
N ARG A 481 5.25 3.68 7.25
CA ARG A 481 5.72 3.00 8.48
C ARG A 481 6.66 3.88 9.27
N ASN A 482 6.56 3.76 10.58
CA ASN A 482 7.60 4.24 11.48
C ASN A 482 8.53 3.07 11.87
N THR A 483 9.78 3.11 11.40
CA THR A 483 10.82 2.12 11.76
C THR A 483 11.48 2.38 13.11
N ASP A 484 11.21 3.53 13.71
CA ASP A 484 11.93 4.07 14.87
C ASP A 484 11.29 3.59 16.17
N ALA A 485 10.07 3.08 16.12
CA ALA A 485 9.38 2.46 17.24
C ALA A 485 8.80 1.09 16.82
N ILE A 486 9.17 0.05 17.57
CA ILE A 486 8.82 -1.34 17.30
C ILE A 486 8.05 -1.95 18.46
N TRP A 487 7.27 -2.97 18.16
CA TRP A 487 6.64 -3.76 19.19
C TRP A 487 7.58 -4.86 19.71
N ILE A 488 7.63 -5.02 21.03
CA ILE A 488 8.39 -6.07 21.72
C ILE A 488 7.47 -6.77 22.71
N GLY A 489 7.60 -8.09 22.84
CA GLY A 489 6.74 -8.92 23.70
C GLY A 489 5.63 -9.60 22.91
N GLU A 490 4.84 -10.43 23.59
CA GLU A 490 3.76 -11.21 23.00
C GLU A 490 2.44 -10.92 23.72
N GLY A 491 1.32 -10.94 22.99
CA GLY A 491 -0.02 -10.79 23.58
C GLY A 491 -0.23 -9.49 24.36
N GLY A 492 -0.68 -9.62 25.62
CA GLY A 492 -0.96 -8.48 26.52
C GLY A 492 0.28 -7.82 27.13
N ASP A 493 1.46 -8.43 26.99
CA ASP A 493 2.75 -7.90 27.47
C ASP A 493 3.50 -7.14 26.39
N ARG A 494 2.81 -6.84 25.28
CA ARG A 494 3.39 -6.21 24.10
C ARG A 494 3.55 -4.71 24.33
N GLU A 495 4.78 -4.23 24.25
CA GLU A 495 5.15 -2.84 24.50
C GLU A 495 5.72 -2.16 23.25
N CYS A 496 5.40 -0.89 23.08
CA CYS A 496 5.93 -0.07 21.99
C CYS A 496 7.25 0.58 22.42
N VAL A 497 8.39 0.09 21.92
CA VAL A 497 9.74 0.51 22.33
C VAL A 497 10.46 1.21 21.18
N GLY A 498 11.15 2.32 21.46
CA GLY A 498 11.87 3.11 20.44
C GLY A 498 11.52 4.60 20.51
N VAL A 499 11.57 5.31 19.39
CA VAL A 499 11.47 6.78 19.30
C VAL A 499 10.18 7.22 18.61
N ALA A 500 9.49 8.20 19.19
CA ALA A 500 8.31 8.84 18.59
C ALA A 500 8.70 9.93 17.58
N THR A 501 8.96 9.53 16.34
CA THR A 501 9.30 10.43 15.22
C THR A 501 8.10 10.89 14.39
N VAL A 502 6.96 10.18 14.50
CA VAL A 502 5.72 10.51 13.77
C VAL A 502 4.55 10.78 14.71
N PRO A 503 3.54 11.57 14.29
CA PRO A 503 2.39 11.90 15.12
C PRO A 503 1.57 10.70 15.64
N GLU A 504 1.63 9.56 14.98
CA GLU A 504 0.78 8.42 15.27
C GLU A 504 1.34 7.57 16.41
N VAL A 505 2.66 7.60 16.61
CA VAL A 505 3.35 6.97 17.74
C VAL A 505 3.19 7.86 18.97
N ARG A 506 2.50 7.32 19.96
CA ARG A 506 2.16 7.98 21.22
C ARG A 506 2.27 6.98 22.35
N PHE A 507 3.26 7.14 23.21
CA PHE A 507 3.52 6.20 24.29
C PHE A 507 2.54 6.37 25.45
N ALA A 508 2.11 7.61 25.71
CA ALA A 508 1.15 7.92 26.77
C ALA A 508 -0.32 7.83 26.33
N ARG A 509 -0.61 7.37 25.09
CA ARG A 509 -1.99 7.29 24.59
C ARG A 509 -2.81 6.32 25.44
N GLY A 510 -3.90 6.83 26.03
CA GLY A 510 -4.76 6.03 26.91
C GLY A 510 -4.23 5.87 28.33
N ASN A 511 -3.05 6.43 28.64
CA ASN A 511 -2.52 6.46 29.99
C ASN A 511 -3.13 7.67 30.75
N GLY A 512 -4.07 7.37 31.63
CA GLY A 512 -4.76 8.35 32.46
C GLY A 512 -4.03 8.76 33.74
N LEU A 513 -2.76 8.34 33.92
CA LEU A 513 -1.98 8.72 35.10
C LEU A 513 -1.83 10.24 35.22
N GLU A 514 -2.04 10.77 36.42
CA GLU A 514 -1.97 12.20 36.72
C GLU A 514 -0.78 12.53 37.62
N LEU A 515 -0.31 13.77 37.51
CA LEU A 515 0.66 14.34 38.46
C LEU A 515 0.05 14.45 39.87
N SER A 516 0.93 14.44 40.87
CA SER A 516 0.56 14.58 42.29
C SER A 516 0.39 16.04 42.70
N GLY A 517 -0.14 16.24 43.92
CA GLY A 517 -0.28 17.55 44.55
C GLY A 517 -1.04 18.53 43.67
N ALA A 518 -0.47 19.72 43.54
CA ALA A 518 -1.02 20.80 42.75
C ALA A 518 -0.95 20.56 41.21
N GLY A 519 -0.34 19.47 40.74
CA GLY A 519 -0.39 19.03 39.34
C GLY A 519 -1.56 18.10 39.00
N LYS A 520 -2.38 17.69 39.97
CA LYS A 520 -3.54 16.80 39.77
C LYS A 520 -4.44 17.28 38.62
N GLY A 521 -4.97 16.36 37.82
CA GLY A 521 -5.71 16.65 36.58
C GLY A 521 -4.84 16.86 35.33
N VAL A 522 -3.52 17.07 35.47
CA VAL A 522 -2.58 17.06 34.34
C VAL A 522 -2.12 15.63 34.09
N THR A 523 -2.62 15.04 33.00
CA THR A 523 -2.35 13.65 32.64
C THR A 523 -1.06 13.46 31.84
N PHE A 524 -0.53 12.24 31.83
CA PHE A 524 0.63 11.88 31.02
C PHE A 524 0.41 12.10 29.51
N ASP A 525 -0.78 11.72 29.02
CA ASP A 525 -1.21 12.01 27.65
C ASP A 525 -1.17 13.51 27.30
N ARG A 526 -1.50 14.39 28.25
CA ARG A 526 -1.49 15.86 28.04
C ARG A 526 -0.07 16.40 27.93
N ILE A 527 0.85 15.96 28.78
CA ILE A 527 2.26 16.38 28.72
C ILE A 527 2.89 15.95 27.39
N GLU A 528 2.67 14.71 26.96
CA GLU A 528 3.16 14.23 25.65
C GLU A 528 2.59 15.07 24.49
N ARG A 529 1.30 15.41 24.52
CA ARG A 529 0.69 16.29 23.52
C ARG A 529 1.29 17.69 23.53
N ALA A 530 1.51 18.28 24.70
CA ALA A 530 2.08 19.61 24.84
C ALA A 530 3.50 19.68 24.24
N ILE A 531 4.35 18.68 24.50
CA ILE A 531 5.68 18.59 23.87
C ILE A 531 5.59 18.54 22.34
N ARG A 532 4.64 17.78 21.81
CA ARG A 532 4.45 17.68 20.35
C ARG A 532 3.96 18.98 19.73
N GLU A 533 3.13 19.74 20.44
CA GLU A 533 2.70 21.07 20.03
C GLU A 533 3.88 22.05 20.02
N GLU A 534 4.73 22.02 21.04
CA GLU A 534 5.99 22.79 21.07
C GLU A 534 6.92 22.40 19.91
N ASN A 535 7.13 21.09 19.66
CA ASN A 535 7.94 20.60 18.54
C ASN A 535 7.45 21.12 17.19
N ARG A 536 6.13 21.06 16.94
CA ARG A 536 5.53 21.57 15.70
C ARG A 536 5.65 23.08 15.56
N ALA A 537 5.70 23.82 16.67
CA ALA A 537 5.90 25.26 16.64
C ALA A 537 7.34 25.60 16.24
N VAL A 538 8.34 24.95 16.85
CA VAL A 538 9.76 25.27 16.60
C VAL A 538 10.27 24.82 15.23
N GLU A 539 9.69 23.77 14.66
CA GLU A 539 10.01 23.33 13.29
C GLU A 539 9.67 24.39 12.23
N LYS A 540 8.76 25.33 12.52
CA LYS A 540 8.43 26.46 11.65
C LYS A 540 9.44 27.61 11.75
N ASP A 541 10.05 27.80 12.92
CA ASP A 541 10.97 28.91 13.22
C ASP A 541 12.40 28.63 12.70
N GLY A 542 12.74 27.36 12.43
CA GLY A 542 13.90 26.95 11.64
C GLY A 542 15.26 26.87 12.36
N ARG A 543 15.41 27.43 13.57
CA ARG A 543 16.63 27.31 14.39
C ARG A 543 16.34 26.57 15.68
N TYR A 544 16.68 25.28 15.73
CA TYR A 544 16.48 24.46 16.92
C TYR A 544 17.55 23.37 17.06
N VAL A 545 17.66 22.84 18.27
CA VAL A 545 18.37 21.59 18.57
C VAL A 545 17.38 20.57 19.12
N THR A 546 17.62 19.30 18.84
CA THR A 546 16.77 18.19 19.26
C THR A 546 17.43 17.40 20.38
N VAL A 547 16.77 17.37 21.53
CA VAL A 547 17.13 16.48 22.64
C VAL A 547 16.20 15.27 22.62
N VAL A 548 16.76 14.08 22.86
CA VAL A 548 15.95 12.88 23.05
C VAL A 548 15.78 12.60 24.53
N TYR A 549 14.55 12.66 25.03
CA TYR A 549 14.25 12.18 26.37
C TYR A 549 13.96 10.67 26.33
N ALA A 550 14.75 9.88 27.07
CA ALA A 550 14.62 8.44 27.15
C ALA A 550 14.15 7.98 28.53
N GLY A 551 12.91 7.48 28.62
CA GLY A 551 12.25 7.13 29.88
C GLY A 551 11.27 5.95 29.77
N PRO A 552 10.70 5.48 30.90
CA PRO A 552 9.69 4.41 30.93
C PRO A 552 8.31 5.01 30.62
N LEU A 553 7.95 5.03 29.34
CA LEU A 553 6.74 5.72 28.84
C LEU A 553 5.56 4.78 28.61
N THR A 554 5.77 3.47 28.71
CA THR A 554 4.72 2.44 28.67
C THR A 554 4.77 1.57 29.91
N ALA A 555 3.64 0.95 30.23
CA ALA A 555 3.52 -0.12 31.20
C ALA A 555 2.81 -1.30 30.54
N ARG A 556 3.02 -2.50 31.08
CA ARG A 556 2.32 -3.73 30.69
C ARG A 556 1.00 -3.81 31.45
N GLY A 557 -0.02 -4.41 30.82
CA GLY A 557 -1.35 -4.54 31.41
C GLY A 557 -1.96 -3.20 31.86
N ASP A 558 -2.56 -3.19 33.05
CA ASP A 558 -3.20 -2.01 33.66
C ASP A 558 -2.32 -1.32 34.73
N GLU A 559 -1.02 -1.66 34.81
CA GLU A 559 -0.07 -1.15 35.81
C GLU A 559 0.43 0.27 35.49
N ARG A 560 -0.49 1.20 35.22
CA ARG A 560 -0.18 2.58 34.79
C ARG A 560 0.75 3.31 35.75
N GLU A 561 0.68 2.98 37.03
CA GLU A 561 1.53 3.54 38.09
C GLU A 561 3.03 3.30 37.84
N ALA A 562 3.41 2.21 37.14
CA ALA A 562 4.80 1.95 36.73
C ALA A 562 5.37 3.05 35.81
N THR A 563 4.51 3.86 35.18
CA THR A 563 4.91 5.01 34.37
C THR A 563 5.06 6.33 35.13
N ARG A 564 4.82 6.38 36.46
CA ARG A 564 4.92 7.62 37.25
C ARG A 564 6.27 8.32 37.07
N LYS A 565 7.34 7.53 37.06
CA LYS A 565 8.68 8.06 36.79
C LYS A 565 8.78 8.73 35.43
N GLY A 566 8.29 8.07 34.39
CA GLY A 566 8.27 8.62 33.03
C GLY A 566 7.46 9.91 32.95
N LEU A 567 6.31 9.97 33.64
CA LEU A 567 5.48 11.17 33.72
C LEU A 567 6.22 12.35 34.38
N GLU A 568 6.79 12.15 35.56
CA GLU A 568 7.44 13.23 36.31
C GLU A 568 8.71 13.74 35.62
N GLU A 569 9.57 12.84 35.13
CA GLU A 569 10.74 13.25 34.36
C GLU A 569 10.36 13.93 33.05
N LEU A 570 9.35 13.43 32.32
CA LEU A 570 8.87 14.07 31.10
C LEU A 570 8.34 15.48 31.37
N THR A 571 7.63 15.66 32.49
CA THR A 571 7.15 16.97 32.93
C THR A 571 8.31 17.94 33.13
N GLY A 572 9.39 17.54 33.79
CA GLY A 572 10.56 18.42 33.97
C GLY A 572 11.23 18.79 32.64
N VAL A 573 11.34 17.85 31.70
CA VAL A 573 11.83 18.12 30.34
C VAL A 573 10.91 19.09 29.60
N TYR A 574 9.59 18.92 29.70
CA TYR A 574 8.60 19.82 29.12
C TYR A 574 8.71 21.24 29.70
N LEU A 575 8.87 21.38 31.02
CA LEU A 575 9.05 22.68 31.67
C LEU A 575 10.29 23.40 31.13
N GLN A 576 11.39 22.68 30.89
CA GLN A 576 12.58 23.27 30.29
C GLN A 576 12.36 23.65 28.83
N GLN A 577 11.69 22.80 28.05
CA GLN A 577 11.31 23.11 26.67
C GLN A 577 10.48 24.39 26.60
N GLN A 578 9.44 24.50 27.43
CA GLN A 578 8.57 25.67 27.43
C GLN A 578 9.33 26.93 27.88
N SER A 579 10.19 26.80 28.89
CA SER A 579 11.04 27.90 29.36
C SER A 579 11.93 28.42 28.23
N VAL A 580 12.65 27.55 27.53
CA VAL A 580 13.52 27.94 26.39
C VAL A 580 12.71 28.51 25.23
N ASN A 581 11.59 27.89 24.89
CA ASN A 581 10.87 28.24 23.67
C ASN A 581 10.08 29.53 23.81
N ARG A 582 9.49 29.79 24.98
CA ARG A 582 8.53 30.88 25.21
C ARG A 582 9.01 31.94 26.20
N THR A 583 9.65 31.53 27.29
CA THR A 583 9.96 32.43 28.40
C THR A 583 11.30 33.14 28.21
N VAL A 584 12.34 32.36 27.92
CA VAL A 584 13.68 32.86 27.65
C VAL A 584 13.78 33.24 26.18
N ARG A 585 14.16 34.48 25.87
CA ARG A 585 14.27 34.98 24.49
C ARG A 585 15.55 34.46 23.79
N ARG A 586 15.67 33.13 23.64
CA ARG A 586 16.72 32.48 22.84
C ARG A 586 16.29 32.34 21.38
N SER A 587 17.23 32.52 20.45
CA SER A 587 16.98 32.32 19.02
C SER A 587 17.04 30.84 18.63
N VAL A 588 17.85 30.04 19.31
CA VAL A 588 17.84 28.58 19.16
C VAL A 588 16.76 28.00 20.05
N LYS A 589 15.84 27.23 19.48
CA LYS A 589 14.74 26.58 20.19
C LYS A 589 15.07 25.14 20.58
N LEU A 590 14.31 24.59 21.52
CA LEU A 590 14.44 23.21 21.99
C LEU A 590 13.30 22.35 21.42
N ARG A 591 13.67 21.35 20.63
CA ARG A 591 12.80 20.24 20.21
C ARG A 591 13.09 19.03 21.08
N VAL A 592 12.05 18.33 21.52
CA VAL A 592 12.18 17.16 22.39
C VAL A 592 11.54 15.95 21.72
N LEU A 593 12.34 14.95 21.37
CA LEU A 593 11.84 13.66 20.90
C LEU A 593 11.74 12.69 22.09
N LEU A 594 10.71 11.85 22.08
CA LEU A 594 10.49 10.88 23.15
C LEU A 594 11.01 9.51 22.73
N ALA A 595 11.75 8.86 23.60
CA ALA A 595 12.20 7.49 23.44
C ALA A 595 11.72 6.64 24.62
N ASN A 596 10.95 5.59 24.32
CA ASN A 596 10.48 4.67 25.34
C ASN A 596 11.45 3.49 25.50
N GLY A 597 11.94 3.30 26.72
CA GLY A 597 12.76 2.16 27.12
C GLY A 597 11.97 0.94 27.59
N GLY A 598 10.65 0.92 27.41
CA GLY A 598 9.74 -0.07 27.98
C GLY A 598 9.48 0.18 29.46
N GLU A 599 8.60 -0.61 30.05
CA GLU A 599 8.32 -0.63 31.47
C GLU A 599 9.62 -0.75 32.27
N ASP A 600 9.75 0.11 33.29
CA ASP A 600 10.93 0.19 34.14
C ASP A 600 12.27 0.37 33.39
N MET A 601 12.25 0.85 32.15
CA MET A 601 13.45 0.93 31.32
C MET A 601 14.12 -0.44 31.11
N LEU A 602 13.37 -1.55 31.08
CA LEU A 602 13.94 -2.90 30.92
C LEU A 602 14.37 -3.23 29.48
N ARG A 603 14.16 -2.31 28.53
CA ARG A 603 14.52 -2.43 27.10
C ARG A 603 15.42 -1.28 26.63
N GLN A 604 16.34 -0.81 27.49
CA GLN A 604 17.24 0.32 27.20
C GLN A 604 18.02 0.13 25.90
N LEU A 605 18.57 -1.06 25.65
CA LEU A 605 19.40 -1.29 24.45
C LEU A 605 18.60 -1.14 23.17
N THR A 606 17.36 -1.61 23.15
CA THR A 606 16.49 -1.43 21.98
C THR A 606 16.21 0.05 21.77
N ALA A 607 15.82 0.77 22.82
CA ALA A 607 15.54 2.20 22.71
C ALA A 607 16.78 2.98 22.24
N VAL A 608 17.95 2.73 22.82
CA VAL A 608 19.21 3.39 22.43
C VAL A 608 19.58 3.10 20.97
N ARG A 609 19.43 1.86 20.49
CA ARG A 609 19.65 1.56 19.06
C ARG A 609 18.72 2.38 18.16
N LYS A 610 17.45 2.53 18.53
CA LYS A 610 16.50 3.36 17.80
C LYS A 610 16.82 4.86 17.87
N ILE A 611 17.36 5.33 18.99
CA ILE A 611 17.88 6.69 19.13
C ILE A 611 19.05 6.92 18.16
N ILE A 612 20.01 5.99 18.10
CA ILE A 612 21.17 6.08 17.21
C ILE A 612 20.72 6.06 15.74
N GLU A 613 19.89 5.08 15.34
CA GLU A 613 19.34 5.00 13.98
C GLU A 613 18.59 6.29 13.56
N MET A 614 17.95 6.96 14.52
CA MET A 614 17.24 8.23 14.29
C MET A 614 18.21 9.41 14.20
N ALA A 615 19.20 9.50 15.09
CA ALA A 615 20.22 10.55 15.09
C ALA A 615 21.10 10.54 13.84
N GLU A 616 21.34 9.37 13.24
CA GLU A 616 22.02 9.24 11.94
C GLU A 616 21.24 9.92 10.79
N ARG A 617 19.91 10.02 10.90
CA ARG A 617 19.03 10.64 9.90
C ARG A 617 18.71 12.10 10.22
N ASP A 618 18.69 12.48 11.49
CA ASP A 618 18.38 13.83 11.96
C ASP A 618 19.60 14.47 12.66
N PRO A 619 20.39 15.31 11.95
CA PRO A 619 21.59 15.93 12.50
C PRO A 619 21.30 17.00 13.56
N THR A 620 20.02 17.36 13.78
CA THR A 620 19.65 18.27 14.86
C THR A 620 19.69 17.58 16.23
N VAL A 621 19.80 16.25 16.28
CA VAL A 621 19.90 15.49 17.52
C VAL A 621 21.27 15.72 18.16
N VAL A 622 21.27 16.29 19.37
CA VAL A 622 22.49 16.72 20.07
C VAL A 622 22.88 15.84 21.24
N GLY A 623 21.97 14.99 21.72
CA GLY A 623 22.21 14.12 22.87
C GLY A 623 20.93 13.56 23.49
N VAL A 624 21.13 12.77 24.54
CA VAL A 624 20.07 12.06 25.27
C VAL A 624 19.96 12.62 26.69
N VAL A 625 18.73 12.81 27.17
CA VAL A 625 18.41 13.07 28.59
C VAL A 625 17.62 11.88 29.12
N GLY A 626 17.91 11.42 30.33
CA GLY A 626 17.18 10.32 30.96
C GLY A 626 18.03 9.06 31.14
N LEU A 627 17.50 7.89 30.76
CA LEU A 627 18.01 6.58 31.18
C LEU A 627 18.14 6.48 32.71
N GLY A 628 17.13 7.01 33.41
CA GLY A 628 17.15 7.25 34.86
C GLY A 628 17.18 5.99 35.74
N ARG A 629 17.17 4.77 35.20
CA ARG A 629 17.21 3.52 35.98
C ARG A 629 18.52 2.76 35.69
N ASN A 630 19.19 2.31 36.75
CA ASN A 630 20.35 1.44 36.66
C ASN A 630 19.90 -0.01 36.41
N THR A 631 20.13 -0.50 35.20
CA THR A 631 19.84 -1.88 34.81
C THR A 631 21.11 -2.62 34.39
N ASP A 632 21.00 -3.93 34.16
CA ASP A 632 22.06 -4.73 33.52
C ASP A 632 22.44 -4.21 32.11
N GLU A 633 21.51 -3.56 31.43
CA GLU A 633 21.70 -2.94 30.11
C GLU A 633 22.37 -1.55 30.14
N SER A 634 22.48 -0.89 31.30
CA SER A 634 22.91 0.52 31.37
C SER A 634 24.35 0.77 30.93
N ASP A 635 25.29 -0.14 31.22
CA ASP A 635 26.67 -0.06 30.74
C ASP A 635 26.74 -0.08 29.20
N ASP A 636 26.08 -1.08 28.60
CA ASP A 636 26.05 -1.24 27.15
C ASP A 636 25.30 -0.09 26.47
N ALA A 637 24.24 0.43 27.09
CA ALA A 637 23.52 1.61 26.61
C ALA A 637 24.43 2.86 26.59
N ALA A 638 25.15 3.13 27.68
CA ALA A 638 26.10 4.24 27.75
C ALA A 638 27.24 4.08 26.73
N LYS A 639 27.77 2.87 26.57
CA LYS A 639 28.79 2.52 25.59
C LYS A 639 28.33 2.73 24.14
N LEU A 640 27.12 2.28 23.78
CA LEU A 640 26.58 2.45 22.43
C LEU A 640 26.39 3.92 22.07
N LEU A 641 25.86 4.73 22.99
CA LEU A 641 25.74 6.18 22.79
C LEU A 641 27.12 6.84 22.62
N ARG A 642 28.13 6.40 23.37
CA ARG A 642 29.51 6.88 23.23
C ARG A 642 30.07 6.60 21.85
N GLU A 643 29.90 5.38 21.36
CA GLU A 643 30.36 4.94 20.04
C GLU A 643 29.65 5.70 18.91
N ALA A 644 28.38 6.08 19.13
CA ALA A 644 27.61 6.93 18.22
C ALA A 644 27.92 8.44 18.37
N GLY A 645 28.80 8.85 19.28
CA GLY A 645 29.13 10.26 19.49
C GLY A 645 28.04 11.08 20.20
N LEU A 646 27.10 10.43 20.88
CA LEU A 646 25.99 11.06 21.58
C LEU A 646 26.28 11.16 23.09
N PRO A 647 26.25 12.38 23.67
CA PRO A 647 26.30 12.53 25.12
C PRO A 647 24.97 12.12 25.77
N LEU A 648 25.07 11.59 26.99
CA LEU A 648 23.96 11.23 27.86
C LEU A 648 24.02 12.09 29.12
N VAL A 649 23.03 12.96 29.30
CA VAL A 649 22.83 13.70 30.55
C VAL A 649 21.78 12.96 31.37
N ASN A 650 22.23 12.21 32.36
CA ASN A 650 21.38 11.35 33.14
C ASN A 650 20.59 12.14 34.20
N THR A 651 19.34 11.72 34.41
CA THR A 651 18.44 12.25 35.43
C THR A 651 18.72 11.63 36.80
N THR A 652 18.08 10.51 37.12
CA THR A 652 18.02 9.96 38.49
C THR A 652 18.78 8.63 38.66
N ASN A 653 19.62 8.22 37.71
CA ASN A 653 20.38 6.98 37.85
C ASN A 653 21.59 7.27 38.74
N SER A 654 21.54 6.73 39.96
CA SER A 654 22.53 6.92 41.02
C SER A 654 23.75 5.99 40.91
N SER A 655 23.97 5.27 39.80
CA SER A 655 25.15 4.41 39.70
C SER A 655 26.45 5.20 39.87
N SER A 656 27.31 4.70 40.77
CA SER A 656 28.67 5.17 40.99
C SER A 656 29.61 4.74 39.87
N SER A 657 29.26 3.65 39.16
CA SER A 657 30.10 3.03 38.14
C SER A 657 30.02 3.73 36.77
N LEU A 658 28.82 4.14 36.35
CA LEU A 658 28.59 4.73 35.03
C LEU A 658 29.39 6.02 34.77
N PRO A 659 29.36 7.05 35.64
CA PRO A 659 30.07 8.29 35.36
C PRO A 659 31.60 8.16 35.49
N ARG A 660 32.11 7.09 36.12
CA ARG A 660 33.56 6.76 36.16
C ARG A 660 34.04 6.11 34.87
N GLN A 661 33.21 5.26 34.26
CA GLN A 661 33.60 4.44 33.12
C GLN A 661 33.31 5.09 31.77
N TYR A 662 32.28 5.93 31.67
CA TYR A 662 31.79 6.46 30.41
C TYR A 662 31.94 7.99 30.33
N PRO A 663 32.86 8.52 29.51
CA PRO A 663 33.10 9.96 29.39
C PRO A 663 31.96 10.73 28.70
N ASN A 664 31.03 10.04 28.04
CA ASN A 664 29.80 10.62 27.48
C ASN A 664 28.65 10.65 28.51
N TYR A 665 28.84 10.13 29.72
CA TYR A 665 27.83 10.08 30.77
C TYR A 665 28.00 11.26 31.75
N PHE A 666 26.96 12.07 31.88
CA PHE A 666 26.92 13.23 32.77
C PHE A 666 25.77 13.07 33.77
N GLY A 667 26.10 12.63 34.99
CA GLY A 667 25.11 12.37 36.04
C GLY A 667 24.72 13.62 36.83
N LEU A 668 23.41 13.81 37.08
CA LEU A 668 22.92 14.81 38.02
C LEU A 668 22.61 14.24 39.41
N ALA A 669 22.26 12.95 39.47
CA ALA A 669 22.01 12.26 40.73
C ALA A 669 23.30 12.07 41.53
N ALA A 670 23.22 12.28 42.85
CA ALA A 670 24.25 11.82 43.77
C ALA A 670 24.43 10.30 43.63
N THR A 671 25.67 9.84 43.52
CA THR A 671 25.96 8.42 43.33
C THR A 671 25.62 7.62 44.58
N ASP A 672 25.39 6.31 44.44
CA ASP A 672 25.11 5.40 45.55
C ASP A 672 26.20 5.53 46.63
N GLU A 673 27.48 5.62 46.24
CA GLU A 673 28.60 5.86 47.16
C GLU A 673 28.54 7.23 47.87
N GLU A 674 28.13 8.31 47.17
CA GLU A 674 28.01 9.65 47.76
C GLU A 674 26.82 9.70 48.75
N GLN A 675 25.73 9.04 48.40
CA GLN A 675 24.56 8.90 49.25
C GLN A 675 24.88 8.11 50.52
N THR A 676 25.53 6.95 50.40
CA THR A 676 25.88 6.13 51.56
C THR A 676 26.95 6.80 52.41
N TYR A 677 27.88 7.56 51.83
CA TYR A 677 28.78 8.42 52.61
C TYR A 677 28.00 9.36 53.53
N ALA A 678 26.99 10.09 53.00
CA ALA A 678 26.18 11.00 53.79
C ALA A 678 25.33 10.28 54.86
N LEU A 679 24.74 9.13 54.52
CA LEU A 679 24.05 8.27 55.50
C LEU A 679 25.01 7.75 56.59
N GLY A 680 26.26 7.46 56.24
CA GLY A 680 27.32 7.01 57.16
C GLY A 680 27.63 8.02 58.26
N LEU A 681 27.52 9.32 57.97
CA LEU A 681 27.68 10.39 58.97
C LEU A 681 26.58 10.32 60.04
N VAL A 682 25.36 9.93 59.66
CA VAL A 682 24.25 9.69 60.56
C VAL A 682 24.44 8.36 61.29
N ALA A 683 24.74 7.29 60.55
CA ALA A 683 24.94 5.95 61.08
C ALA A 683 26.03 5.92 62.17
N GLY A 684 27.16 6.60 61.94
CA GLY A 684 28.24 6.69 62.94
C GLY A 684 27.88 7.51 64.18
N GLN A 685 26.92 8.44 64.09
CA GLN A 685 26.37 9.13 65.28
C GLN A 685 25.39 8.24 66.04
N VAL A 686 24.62 7.40 65.34
CA VAL A 686 23.74 6.39 65.94
C VAL A 686 24.57 5.31 66.65
N ALA A 687 25.57 4.74 65.97
CA ALA A 687 26.45 3.70 66.50
C ALA A 687 27.15 4.11 67.80
N ARG A 688 27.62 5.36 67.89
CA ARG A 688 28.30 5.91 69.09
C ARG A 688 27.42 5.99 70.34
N LYS A 689 26.10 5.88 70.20
CA LYS A 689 25.14 5.89 71.32
C LYS A 689 24.78 4.49 71.80
N LEU A 690 25.32 3.45 71.18
CA LEU A 690 24.99 2.04 71.41
C LEU A 690 26.21 1.29 71.95
N ASP A 691 25.96 0.31 72.81
CA ASP A 691 26.97 -0.65 73.27
C ASP A 691 27.03 -1.85 72.31
N ASP A 692 28.17 -2.07 71.65
CA ASP A 692 28.39 -3.12 70.65
C ASP A 692 27.34 -3.10 69.50
N PRO A 693 27.31 -2.03 68.68
CA PRO A 693 26.26 -1.82 67.67
C PRO A 693 26.28 -2.90 66.59
N GLN A 694 25.13 -3.56 66.36
CA GLN A 694 24.98 -4.61 65.34
C GLN A 694 24.12 -4.13 64.18
N ALA A 695 24.50 -4.50 62.95
CA ALA A 695 23.70 -4.20 61.77
C ALA A 695 23.63 -5.34 60.77
N ILE A 696 22.59 -5.31 59.93
CA ILE A 696 22.44 -6.24 58.82
C ILE A 696 22.09 -5.52 57.53
N VAL A 697 22.44 -6.12 56.40
CA VAL A 697 22.02 -5.64 55.08
C VAL A 697 20.96 -6.58 54.54
N LEU A 698 19.81 -6.02 54.18
CA LEU A 698 18.71 -6.73 53.55
C LEU A 698 18.56 -6.22 52.12
N SER A 699 18.66 -7.12 51.15
CA SER A 699 18.61 -6.78 49.73
C SER A 699 17.82 -7.80 48.93
N ARG A 700 17.34 -7.41 47.76
CA ARG A 700 16.70 -8.32 46.83
C ARG A 700 17.69 -9.38 46.33
N ARG A 701 17.26 -10.62 46.22
CA ARG A 701 18.05 -11.68 45.60
C ARG A 701 18.06 -11.50 44.09
N ALA A 702 19.25 -11.30 43.52
CA ALA A 702 19.43 -11.37 42.07
C ALA A 702 19.16 -12.80 41.58
N ARG A 703 18.12 -12.97 40.75
CA ARG A 703 17.80 -14.24 40.06
C ARG A 703 18.13 -14.13 38.58
N ASN A 704 18.21 -15.26 37.88
CA ASN A 704 18.40 -15.27 36.42
C ASN A 704 17.29 -14.46 35.74
N GLY A 705 17.67 -13.45 34.96
CA GLY A 705 16.74 -12.54 34.27
C GLY A 705 16.35 -11.30 35.07
N ASP A 706 16.83 -11.15 36.32
CA ASP A 706 16.70 -9.91 37.07
C ASP A 706 17.64 -8.84 36.50
N LYS A 707 17.07 -7.73 36.05
CA LYS A 707 17.80 -6.63 35.43
C LYS A 707 18.12 -5.50 36.40
N ASP A 708 17.71 -5.59 37.67
CA ASP A 708 17.87 -4.49 38.63
C ASP A 708 19.28 -4.44 39.25
N ARG A 709 20.15 -3.61 38.66
CA ARG A 709 21.53 -3.44 39.14
C ARG A 709 21.65 -2.49 40.35
N TYR A 710 20.69 -1.59 40.52
CA TYR A 710 20.67 -0.62 41.63
C TYR A 710 20.67 -1.30 42.99
N THR A 711 19.79 -2.29 43.21
CA THR A 711 19.70 -2.97 44.53
C THR A 711 21.01 -3.66 44.92
N ALA A 712 21.73 -4.22 43.96
CA ALA A 712 23.02 -4.86 44.18
C ALA A 712 24.13 -3.84 44.51
N GLU A 713 24.14 -2.68 43.84
CA GLU A 713 25.08 -1.58 44.08
C GLU A 713 24.83 -0.94 45.46
N GLN A 714 23.57 -0.64 45.78
CA GLN A 714 23.11 -0.16 47.08
C GLN A 714 23.47 -1.11 48.23
N ARG A 715 23.32 -2.43 48.04
CA ARG A 715 23.74 -3.43 49.03
C ARG A 715 25.24 -3.32 49.31
N ALA A 716 26.06 -3.21 48.27
CA ALA A 716 27.51 -3.11 48.42
C ALA A 716 27.91 -1.80 49.14
N ALA A 717 27.36 -0.67 48.69
CA ALA A 717 27.63 0.64 49.25
C ALA A 717 27.13 0.77 50.71
N GLY A 718 25.93 0.26 51.00
CA GLY A 718 25.35 0.28 52.36
C GLY A 718 26.10 -0.63 53.34
N LYS A 719 26.58 -1.79 52.87
CA LYS A 719 27.41 -2.69 53.66
C LYS A 719 28.72 -2.03 54.09
N GLU A 720 29.37 -1.34 53.18
CA GLU A 720 30.62 -0.63 53.49
C GLU A 720 30.37 0.55 54.42
N MET A 721 29.34 1.34 54.16
CA MET A 721 28.91 2.43 55.03
C MET A 721 28.68 1.99 56.48
N LEU A 722 27.97 0.88 56.71
CA LEU A 722 27.71 0.38 58.06
C LEU A 722 29.00 -0.08 58.76
N ARG A 723 29.92 -0.72 58.03
CA ARG A 723 31.24 -1.11 58.56
C ARG A 723 32.03 0.12 58.97
N GLU A 724 32.13 1.12 58.11
CA GLU A 724 32.86 2.38 58.38
C GLU A 724 32.23 3.18 59.52
N ALA A 725 30.91 3.12 59.67
CA ALA A 725 30.18 3.75 60.76
C ALA A 725 30.41 3.07 62.14
N GLY A 726 31.04 1.89 62.17
CA GLY A 726 31.41 1.17 63.38
C GLY A 726 30.45 0.07 63.82
N PHE A 727 29.55 -0.39 62.94
CA PHE A 727 28.68 -1.54 63.23
C PHE A 727 29.40 -2.87 62.98
N SER A 728 29.15 -3.83 63.86
CA SER A 728 29.41 -5.25 63.61
C SER A 728 28.34 -5.80 62.68
N LEU A 729 28.75 -6.46 61.60
CA LEU A 729 27.83 -6.90 60.54
C LEU A 729 27.44 -8.38 60.70
N GLY A 730 26.12 -8.62 60.68
CA GLY A 730 25.56 -9.96 60.46
C GLY A 730 25.75 -10.44 59.01
N GLY A 731 25.35 -11.70 58.75
CA GLY A 731 25.33 -12.24 57.39
C GLY A 731 24.33 -11.50 56.49
N ASP A 732 24.63 -11.38 55.20
CA ASP A 732 23.74 -10.72 54.24
C ASP A 732 22.39 -11.46 54.16
N MET A 733 21.30 -10.70 54.26
CA MET A 733 19.94 -11.22 54.15
C MET A 733 19.33 -10.88 52.80
N TYR A 734 18.50 -11.80 52.31
CA TYR A 734 17.90 -11.69 50.99
C TYR A 734 16.40 -11.93 51.02
N TYR A 735 15.67 -11.16 50.22
CA TYR A 735 14.26 -11.39 49.91
C TYR A 735 14.05 -11.65 48.43
N ASP A 736 12.95 -12.32 48.09
CA ASP A 736 12.53 -12.61 46.72
C ASP A 736 11.30 -11.76 46.35
N LEU A 737 11.11 -11.49 45.06
CA LEU A 737 9.85 -10.94 44.55
C LEU A 737 8.97 -12.06 43.99
N VAL A 738 7.79 -12.24 44.55
CA VAL A 738 6.76 -13.17 44.06
C VAL A 738 5.45 -12.39 43.98
N GLY A 739 5.30 -11.59 42.93
CA GLY A 739 4.32 -10.50 42.88
C GLY A 739 4.81 -9.33 43.72
N GLU A 740 4.71 -9.46 45.05
CA GLU A 740 5.21 -8.48 46.03
C GLU A 740 6.49 -8.97 46.73
N ALA A 741 7.10 -8.10 47.54
CA ALA A 741 8.29 -8.41 48.32
C ALA A 741 8.01 -9.49 49.39
N SER A 742 8.60 -10.68 49.22
CA SER A 742 8.47 -11.79 50.15
C SER A 742 9.45 -11.65 51.31
N LEU A 743 9.04 -10.90 52.33
CA LEU A 743 9.89 -10.48 53.45
C LEU A 743 9.70 -11.31 54.74
N ASN A 744 8.67 -12.14 54.83
CA ASN A 744 8.35 -12.90 56.06
C ASN A 744 9.51 -13.77 56.56
N THR A 745 10.11 -14.59 55.68
CA THR A 745 11.22 -15.48 56.03
C THR A 745 12.49 -14.73 56.47
N PRO A 746 13.02 -13.76 55.69
CA PRO A 746 14.21 -13.02 56.12
C PRO A 746 13.94 -12.23 57.40
N LEU A 747 12.77 -11.61 57.56
CA LEU A 747 12.43 -10.87 58.79
C LEU A 747 12.27 -11.78 60.00
N THR A 748 11.66 -12.95 59.87
CA THR A 748 11.62 -13.95 60.96
C THR A 748 13.03 -14.33 61.39
N THR A 749 13.93 -14.55 60.43
CA THR A 749 15.33 -14.90 60.70
C THR A 749 16.08 -13.77 61.41
N ILE A 750 15.83 -12.51 61.02
CA ILE A 750 16.45 -11.32 61.63
C ILE A 750 15.90 -11.08 63.05
N CYS A 751 14.57 -11.10 63.20
CA CYS A 751 13.89 -10.69 64.43
C CYS A 751 13.89 -11.76 65.53
N GLN A 752 13.98 -13.05 65.15
CA GLN A 752 14.04 -14.17 66.09
C GLN A 752 15.44 -14.78 66.22
N GLY A 753 16.45 -14.13 65.64
CA GLY A 753 17.85 -14.53 65.77
C GLY A 753 18.38 -14.40 67.19
N GLU A 754 19.57 -14.96 67.45
CA GLU A 754 20.24 -14.88 68.75
C GLU A 754 20.43 -13.44 69.25
N ARG A 755 20.66 -12.51 68.31
CA ARG A 755 20.68 -11.08 68.56
C ARG A 755 19.97 -10.32 67.43
N VAL A 756 18.95 -9.56 67.80
CA VAL A 756 18.25 -8.63 66.89
C VAL A 756 19.18 -7.43 66.60
N PRO A 757 19.37 -7.01 65.34
CA PRO A 757 20.27 -5.91 65.00
C PRO A 757 19.70 -4.55 65.45
N ASP A 758 20.59 -3.62 65.78
CA ASP A 758 20.22 -2.24 66.11
C ASP A 758 19.92 -1.42 64.85
N ALA A 759 20.55 -1.79 63.73
CA ALA A 759 20.35 -1.14 62.43
C ALA A 759 20.18 -2.13 61.28
N LEU A 760 19.42 -1.73 60.27
CA LEU A 760 19.22 -2.46 59.02
C LEU A 760 19.45 -1.53 57.84
N TYR A 761 20.33 -1.91 56.90
CA TYR A 761 20.38 -1.26 55.60
C TYR A 761 19.46 -1.98 54.63
N PHE A 762 18.42 -1.30 54.16
CA PHE A 762 17.48 -1.82 53.19
C PHE A 762 17.87 -1.39 51.77
N ALA A 763 18.44 -2.32 51.02
CA ALA A 763 18.80 -2.15 49.62
C ALA A 763 17.69 -2.67 48.70
N GLY A 764 16.52 -2.05 48.79
CA GLY A 764 15.32 -2.34 47.98
C GLY A 764 14.76 -1.09 47.30
N ARG A 765 13.54 -1.20 46.76
CA ARG A 765 12.82 -0.11 46.09
C ARG A 765 11.67 0.43 46.97
N VAL A 766 11.10 1.57 46.59
CA VAL A 766 10.00 2.18 47.35
C VAL A 766 8.78 1.27 47.48
N GLU A 767 8.47 0.48 46.44
CA GLU A 767 7.37 -0.49 46.40
C GLU A 767 7.51 -1.63 47.42
N ASP A 768 8.74 -1.93 47.86
CA ASP A 768 9.00 -3.04 48.79
C ASP A 768 8.89 -2.61 50.26
N VAL A 769 8.85 -1.29 50.53
CA VAL A 769 8.90 -0.73 51.89
C VAL A 769 7.65 -1.02 52.72
N PRO A 770 6.41 -1.00 52.19
CA PRO A 770 5.23 -1.36 52.96
C PRO A 770 5.34 -2.78 53.56
N ALA A 771 5.76 -3.76 52.76
CA ALA A 771 5.95 -5.14 53.23
C ALA A 771 7.08 -5.27 54.26
N LEU A 772 8.15 -4.47 54.13
CA LEU A 772 9.20 -4.37 55.14
C LEU A 772 8.63 -3.85 56.46
N MET A 773 7.93 -2.71 56.42
CA MET A 773 7.45 -2.03 57.60
C MET A 773 6.34 -2.81 58.31
N ASP A 774 5.45 -3.46 57.57
CA ASP A 774 4.47 -4.39 58.12
C ASP A 774 5.17 -5.53 58.87
N GLY A 775 6.11 -6.22 58.21
CA GLY A 775 6.87 -7.31 58.82
C GLY A 775 7.64 -6.90 60.07
N LEU A 776 8.30 -5.73 60.08
CA LEU A 776 9.00 -5.21 61.27
C LEU A 776 8.02 -4.84 62.41
N SER A 777 6.78 -4.47 62.08
CA SER A 777 5.77 -4.06 63.06
C SER A 777 5.09 -5.24 63.77
N VAL A 778 5.01 -6.40 63.12
CA VAL A 778 4.31 -7.58 63.66
C VAL A 778 5.25 -8.66 64.19
N THR A 779 6.49 -8.75 63.70
CA THR A 779 7.40 -9.84 64.06
C THR A 779 8.04 -9.62 65.44
N THR A 780 7.75 -10.52 66.38
CA THR A 780 8.34 -10.52 67.74
C THR A 780 9.87 -10.49 67.69
N GLY A 781 10.47 -9.66 68.55
CA GLY A 781 11.90 -9.35 68.60
C GLY A 781 12.24 -8.02 67.91
N CYS A 782 11.61 -7.73 66.78
CA CYS A 782 11.71 -6.42 66.11
C CYS A 782 10.60 -5.46 66.55
N SER A 783 9.37 -5.95 66.71
CA SER A 783 8.20 -5.11 67.02
C SER A 783 8.27 -4.47 68.41
N ASP A 784 9.01 -5.07 69.34
CA ASP A 784 9.20 -4.64 70.72
C ASP A 784 10.52 -3.88 70.96
N ARG A 785 11.36 -3.68 69.94
CA ARG A 785 12.66 -3.02 70.05
C ARG A 785 12.81 -1.86 69.08
N LYS A 786 13.54 -0.83 69.49
CA LYS A 786 13.89 0.29 68.61
C LYS A 786 14.92 -0.15 67.59
N MET A 787 14.69 0.18 66.34
CA MET A 787 15.58 -0.17 65.23
C MET A 787 15.74 1.01 64.27
N THR A 788 16.95 1.17 63.73
CA THR A 788 17.23 2.18 62.71
C THR A 788 17.28 1.51 61.33
N VAL A 789 16.51 2.00 60.38
CA VAL A 789 16.58 1.54 58.98
C VAL A 789 17.24 2.62 58.13
N PHE A 790 18.25 2.25 57.35
CA PHE A 790 18.90 3.12 56.37
C PHE A 790 18.54 2.64 54.96
N THR A 791 18.29 3.54 54.01
CA THR A 791 18.00 3.17 52.61
C THR A 791 18.38 4.27 51.62
N GLY A 792 18.41 3.92 50.33
CA GLY A 792 18.86 4.80 49.25
C GLY A 792 17.82 5.80 48.76
N ASP A 793 18.09 6.39 47.59
CA ASP A 793 17.30 7.47 47.02
C ASP A 793 15.92 7.11 46.48
N ASP A 794 15.69 5.84 46.13
CA ASP A 794 14.44 5.40 45.50
C ASP A 794 13.21 5.74 46.36
N LEU A 795 13.41 5.82 47.67
CA LEU A 795 12.42 6.17 48.68
C LEU A 795 11.92 7.62 48.61
N SER A 796 12.63 8.50 47.91
CA SER A 796 12.19 9.89 47.65
C SER A 796 10.83 9.98 46.96
N LYS A 797 10.41 8.92 46.26
CA LYS A 797 9.10 8.81 45.59
C LYS A 797 7.93 8.57 46.56
N GLY A 798 8.20 8.13 47.79
CA GLY A 798 7.17 7.85 48.78
C GLY A 798 6.63 9.14 49.40
N THR A 799 5.30 9.29 49.46
CA THR A 799 4.67 10.42 50.16
C THR A 799 4.53 10.18 51.66
N PHE A 800 4.41 8.90 52.07
CA PHE A 800 4.20 8.45 53.45
C PHE A 800 2.91 8.97 54.10
N ASP A 801 1.92 9.33 53.28
CA ASP A 801 0.63 9.87 53.75
C ASP A 801 -0.20 8.84 54.52
N ASP A 802 -0.05 7.55 54.18
CA ASP A 802 -0.58 6.45 54.98
C ASP A 802 0.38 6.13 56.13
N SER A 803 -0.02 6.47 57.35
CA SER A 803 0.78 6.29 58.56
C SER A 803 1.03 4.83 58.95
N THR A 804 0.31 3.89 58.35
CA THR A 804 0.59 2.46 58.53
C THR A 804 1.87 2.01 57.80
N SER A 805 2.39 2.83 56.87
CA SER A 805 3.57 2.54 56.04
C SER A 805 4.93 2.56 56.76
N ILE A 806 5.00 2.96 58.04
CA ILE A 806 6.24 3.00 58.84
C ILE A 806 5.99 2.36 60.21
N ALA A 807 6.82 1.41 60.65
CA ALA A 807 6.67 0.79 61.97
C ALA A 807 6.97 1.78 63.12
N ALA A 808 6.18 1.72 64.22
CA ALA A 808 6.27 2.70 65.32
C ALA A 808 7.63 2.71 66.04
N ASN A 809 8.30 1.55 66.12
CA ASN A 809 9.61 1.42 66.74
C ASN A 809 10.78 1.54 65.74
N VAL A 810 10.50 1.94 64.48
CA VAL A 810 11.50 2.13 63.44
C VAL A 810 11.78 3.62 63.23
N THR A 811 13.05 3.98 63.19
CA THR A 811 13.51 5.26 62.64
C THR A 811 14.12 5.01 61.26
N LEU A 812 13.50 5.54 60.21
CA LEU A 812 13.94 5.36 58.83
C LEU A 812 14.72 6.58 58.35
N TYR A 813 15.93 6.37 57.86
CA TYR A 813 16.73 7.39 57.18
C TYR A 813 16.88 7.01 55.71
N HIS A 814 16.62 7.96 54.83
CA HIS A 814 16.82 7.77 53.39
C HIS A 814 17.47 8.98 52.74
N SER A 815 18.11 8.74 51.60
CA SER A 815 18.64 9.81 50.75
C SER A 815 17.54 10.38 49.85
N SER A 816 17.69 11.63 49.44
CA SER A 816 16.90 12.28 48.40
C SER A 816 17.85 13.03 47.46
N LEU A 817 17.68 12.83 46.15
CA LEU A 817 18.54 13.40 45.11
C LEU A 817 18.28 14.88 44.84
N ALA A 818 17.14 15.41 45.30
CA ALA A 818 16.74 16.79 45.05
C ALA A 818 16.67 17.58 46.37
N PRO A 819 17.66 18.45 46.66
CA PRO A 819 17.61 19.31 47.83
C PRO A 819 16.72 20.53 47.57
N LEU A 820 15.40 20.31 47.52
CA LEU A 820 14.40 21.29 47.09
C LEU A 820 14.44 22.62 47.87
N ASP A 821 14.76 22.54 49.16
CA ASP A 821 14.85 23.65 50.09
C ASP A 821 16.17 24.44 50.00
N ARG A 822 17.19 23.89 49.33
CA ARG A 822 18.55 24.47 49.25
C ARG A 822 18.92 24.95 47.84
N GLY A 823 18.03 24.78 46.86
CA GLY A 823 18.21 25.24 45.49
C GLY A 823 18.51 26.73 45.36
N LYS A 824 19.14 27.13 44.25
CA LYS A 824 19.42 28.55 43.97
C LYS A 824 18.30 29.25 43.18
N ASN A 825 17.48 28.49 42.45
CA ASN A 825 16.39 29.02 41.64
C ASN A 825 15.00 28.70 42.26
N LEU A 826 14.60 29.45 43.28
CA LEU A 826 13.27 29.31 43.89
C LEU A 826 12.13 29.74 42.94
N GLY A 827 12.42 30.57 41.94
CA GLY A 827 11.45 31.01 40.93
C GLY A 827 10.93 29.87 40.05
N PHE A 828 11.74 28.83 39.84
CA PHE A 828 11.37 27.63 39.09
C PHE A 828 10.01 27.06 39.49
N TYR A 829 9.76 26.93 40.80
CA TYR A 829 8.55 26.28 41.28
C TYR A 829 7.29 27.07 40.91
N GLY A 830 7.32 28.40 41.05
CA GLY A 830 6.21 29.27 40.64
C GLY A 830 6.00 29.29 39.12
N ASP A 831 7.08 29.21 38.34
CA ASP A 831 7.01 29.13 36.88
C ASP A 831 6.39 27.80 36.43
N ALA A 832 6.81 26.69 37.04
CA ALA A 832 6.27 25.36 36.78
C ALA A 832 4.76 25.30 37.02
N TYR A 833 4.26 25.90 38.11
CA TYR A 833 2.83 26.00 38.34
C TYR A 833 2.08 26.75 37.26
N ARG A 834 2.60 27.92 36.86
CA ARG A 834 1.98 28.74 35.82
C ARG A 834 1.90 27.98 34.49
N THR A 835 2.96 27.26 34.15
CA THR A 835 3.03 26.42 32.95
C THR A 835 2.03 25.27 33.00
N LEU A 836 1.98 24.51 34.08
CA LEU A 836 1.13 23.33 34.20
C LEU A 836 -0.35 23.67 34.30
N ARG A 837 -0.68 24.85 34.86
CA ARG A 837 -2.04 25.38 34.88
C ARG A 837 -2.64 25.49 33.47
N ASP A 838 -1.85 25.88 32.47
CA ASP A 838 -2.32 26.00 31.08
C ASP A 838 -2.69 24.63 30.46
N LEU A 839 -2.24 23.52 31.07
CA LEU A 839 -2.57 22.16 30.66
C LEU A 839 -3.73 21.55 31.46
N HIS A 840 -4.27 22.23 32.46
CA HIS A 840 -5.34 21.73 33.31
C HIS A 840 -6.70 21.69 32.56
N PRO A 841 -7.55 20.65 32.73
CA PRO A 841 -8.81 20.48 31.97
C PRO A 841 -9.81 21.63 32.10
N GLU A 842 -9.95 22.20 33.29
CA GLU A 842 -11.08 23.10 33.62
C GLU A 842 -10.68 24.57 33.82
N GLY A 843 -9.39 24.91 33.65
CA GLY A 843 -8.89 26.25 33.99
C GLY A 843 -9.06 26.63 35.48
N GLU A 844 -9.52 25.70 36.32
CA GLU A 844 -9.66 25.88 37.76
C GLU A 844 -8.29 26.17 38.42
N PRO A 845 -8.27 27.04 39.45
CA PRO A 845 -7.03 27.40 40.11
C PRO A 845 -6.41 26.19 40.79
N ILE A 846 -5.15 25.91 40.43
CA ILE A 846 -4.27 25.07 41.23
C ILE A 846 -4.18 25.70 42.63
N ALA A 847 -4.83 25.09 43.62
CA ALA A 847 -4.82 25.58 44.99
C ALA A 847 -3.50 25.17 45.66
N LEU A 848 -2.56 26.11 45.73
CA LEU A 848 -1.40 25.97 46.61
C LEU A 848 -1.88 25.87 48.07
N ALA A 849 -1.39 24.88 48.81
CA ALA A 849 -1.64 24.80 50.24
C ALA A 849 -1.17 26.10 50.91
N SER A 850 -2.09 26.79 51.61
CA SER A 850 -1.80 28.10 52.20
C SER A 850 -0.81 27.97 53.35
N GLY A 851 0.35 28.65 53.24
CA GLY A 851 1.30 28.81 54.34
C GLY A 851 2.56 27.94 54.29
N LEU A 852 2.66 27.00 53.34
CA LEU A 852 3.87 26.21 53.10
C LEU A 852 4.68 26.75 51.92
N PRO A 853 6.02 26.62 51.92
CA PRO A 853 6.84 26.91 50.75
C PRO A 853 6.41 26.07 49.54
N VAL A 854 6.42 26.72 48.38
CA VAL A 854 5.95 26.15 47.08
C VAL A 854 6.70 24.86 46.70
N TYR A 855 7.95 24.70 47.14
CA TYR A 855 8.77 23.51 46.89
C TYR A 855 8.41 22.30 47.76
N GLU A 856 7.58 22.46 48.79
CA GLU A 856 7.11 21.37 49.67
C GLU A 856 5.84 20.69 49.15
N ASP A 857 5.29 21.15 48.03
CA ASP A 857 4.14 20.51 47.40
C ASP A 857 4.48 19.12 46.84
N ASP A 858 3.53 18.19 46.94
CA ASP A 858 3.68 16.80 46.50
C ASP A 858 4.02 16.67 45.01
N LEU A 859 3.72 17.70 44.20
CA LEU A 859 4.17 17.77 42.81
C LEU A 859 5.69 17.61 42.66
N PHE A 860 6.47 18.16 43.59
CA PHE A 860 7.93 18.14 43.53
C PHE A 860 8.58 17.16 44.50
N ALA A 861 7.79 16.51 45.37
CA ALA A 861 8.29 15.70 46.48
C ALA A 861 9.28 14.61 46.06
N SER A 862 9.09 13.99 44.88
CA SER A 862 10.00 12.96 44.35
C SER A 862 11.34 13.51 43.85
N GLY A 863 11.43 14.81 43.58
CA GLY A 863 12.58 15.46 42.97
C GLY A 863 12.78 15.19 41.46
N GLN A 864 12.02 14.28 40.85
CA GLN A 864 12.26 13.84 39.47
C GLN A 864 12.01 14.95 38.45
N ILE A 865 10.94 15.74 38.63
CA ILE A 865 10.65 16.92 37.80
C ILE A 865 11.83 17.90 37.84
N VAL A 866 12.39 18.12 39.02
CA VAL A 866 13.42 19.13 39.27
C VAL A 866 14.77 18.71 38.67
N ILE A 867 15.13 17.44 38.82
CA ILE A 867 16.37 16.88 38.28
C ILE A 867 16.29 16.77 36.75
N SER A 868 15.16 16.32 36.20
CA SER A 868 14.98 16.22 34.74
C SER A 868 14.95 17.58 34.03
N TYR A 869 14.33 18.58 34.64
CA TYR A 869 14.42 19.99 34.20
C TYR A 869 15.88 20.45 34.13
N SER A 870 16.62 20.19 35.20
CA SER A 870 18.04 20.54 35.35
C SER A 870 18.93 19.82 34.31
N ALA A 871 18.65 18.54 34.04
CA ALA A 871 19.36 17.74 33.04
C ALA A 871 19.13 18.26 31.62
N ALA A 872 17.86 18.54 31.28
CA ALA A 872 17.51 19.16 30.00
C ALA A 872 18.14 20.55 29.85
N ALA A 873 18.21 21.34 30.93
CA ALA A 873 18.85 22.65 30.92
C ALA A 873 20.35 22.56 30.66
N ALA A 874 21.05 21.60 31.28
CA ALA A 874 22.48 21.40 31.09
C ALA A 874 22.82 20.94 29.66
N LEU A 875 22.05 20.00 29.10
CA LEU A 875 22.25 19.58 27.72
C LEU A 875 21.95 20.71 26.72
N TYR A 876 20.85 21.44 26.93
CA TYR A 876 20.48 22.56 26.10
C TYR A 876 21.53 23.69 26.16
N ASP A 877 22.05 24.03 27.33
CA ASP A 877 23.09 25.07 27.46
C ASP A 877 24.36 24.73 26.66
N ALA A 878 24.75 23.46 26.66
CA ALA A 878 25.86 22.99 25.84
C ALA A 878 25.52 23.02 24.34
N ALA A 879 24.32 22.56 23.97
CA ALA A 879 23.88 22.45 22.58
C ALA A 879 23.57 23.79 21.91
N ALA A 880 23.26 24.82 22.68
CA ALA A 880 22.91 26.16 22.20
C ALA A 880 23.85 27.24 22.74
N ARG A 881 25.10 26.88 23.08
CA ARG A 881 26.06 27.81 23.67
C ARG A 881 26.37 28.97 22.73
N GLY A 882 26.25 30.19 23.24
CA GLY A 882 26.35 31.42 22.45
C GLY A 882 25.11 31.72 21.60
N ASP A 883 23.99 31.03 21.88
CA ASP A 883 22.74 31.13 21.09
C ASP A 883 22.93 30.68 19.63
N GLU A 884 23.82 29.69 19.42
CA GLU A 884 24.06 29.02 18.15
C GLU A 884 23.85 27.51 18.31
N PRO A 885 23.18 26.84 17.35
CA PRO A 885 23.00 25.40 17.41
C PRO A 885 24.35 24.69 17.21
N ARG A 886 24.67 23.76 18.10
CA ARG A 886 25.88 22.93 18.06
C ARG A 886 25.55 21.54 17.56
N SER A 887 26.52 20.89 16.92
CA SER A 887 26.44 19.46 16.59
C SER A 887 26.49 18.59 17.86
N ALA A 888 26.15 17.29 17.76
CA ALA A 888 26.29 16.36 18.87
C ALA A 888 27.71 16.29 19.45
N ALA A 889 28.74 16.26 18.58
CA ALA A 889 30.14 16.20 19.00
C ALA A 889 30.57 17.49 19.73
N GLU A 890 30.20 18.66 19.21
CA GLU A 890 30.45 19.94 19.88
C GLU A 890 29.70 20.02 21.20
N THR A 891 28.44 19.58 21.24
CA THR A 891 27.62 19.53 22.46
C THR A 891 28.31 18.68 23.53
N TRP A 892 28.80 17.49 23.17
CA TRP A 892 29.54 16.62 24.09
C TRP A 892 30.80 17.31 24.62
N ALA A 893 31.64 17.88 23.75
CA ALA A 893 32.84 18.60 24.19
C ALA A 893 32.49 19.78 25.13
N THR A 894 31.39 20.47 24.82
CA THR A 894 30.90 21.67 25.52
C THR A 894 30.26 21.35 26.87
N LEU A 895 29.69 20.15 27.04
CA LEU A 895 29.15 19.66 28.31
C LEU A 895 30.21 19.66 29.41
N HIS A 896 31.46 19.26 29.10
CA HIS A 896 32.58 19.28 30.07
C HIS A 896 32.98 20.68 30.56
N THR A 897 32.32 21.74 30.11
CA THR A 897 32.53 23.10 30.62
C THR A 897 31.22 23.78 31.03
N VAL A 898 30.11 23.03 31.13
CA VAL A 898 28.85 23.54 31.69
C VAL A 898 29.06 23.92 33.15
N ASP A 899 28.59 25.11 33.52
CA ASP A 899 28.54 25.62 34.90
C ASP A 899 27.27 26.48 35.07
N LEU A 900 26.16 25.83 35.42
CA LEU A 900 24.86 26.46 35.61
C LEU A 900 24.66 26.80 37.09
N ASN A 901 24.80 28.08 37.42
CA ASN A 901 24.80 28.55 38.81
C ASN A 901 23.43 28.87 39.41
N ASN A 902 22.35 28.76 38.62
CA ASN A 902 21.00 29.14 39.04
C ASN A 902 19.98 28.02 38.75
N MET A 903 20.23 26.82 39.29
CA MET A 903 19.36 25.66 39.11
C MET A 903 18.59 25.35 40.40
N PRO A 904 17.41 24.71 40.29
CA PRO A 904 16.59 24.37 41.45
C PRO A 904 17.24 23.32 42.38
N THR A 905 18.23 22.57 41.91
CA THR A 905 19.05 21.69 42.77
C THR A 905 20.33 22.35 43.31
N GLY A 906 20.68 23.56 42.84
CA GLY A 906 21.94 24.25 43.19
C GLY A 906 22.74 24.71 41.96
N THR A 907 24.05 24.46 41.96
CA THR A 907 24.94 24.70 40.83
C THR A 907 25.27 23.36 40.14
N ILE A 908 25.00 23.27 38.83
CA ILE A 908 25.35 22.09 38.01
C ILE A 908 26.63 22.38 37.24
N SER A 909 27.70 21.65 37.55
CA SER A 909 28.98 21.76 36.85
C SER A 909 29.46 20.38 36.43
N PHE A 910 29.90 20.26 35.18
CA PHE A 910 30.61 19.09 34.67
C PHE A 910 32.08 19.40 34.33
N SER A 911 32.58 20.54 34.82
CA SER A 911 33.96 20.96 34.61
C SER A 911 34.97 20.01 35.26
N ARG A 912 36.11 19.78 34.60
CA ARG A 912 37.19 18.92 35.15
C ARG A 912 37.76 19.43 36.47
N ALA A 913 37.65 20.73 36.75
CA ALA A 913 38.09 21.35 37.99
C ALA A 913 37.10 21.19 39.17
N ARG A 914 35.89 20.70 38.88
CA ARG A 914 34.82 20.38 39.84
C ARG A 914 34.14 19.08 39.38
N SER A 915 34.90 17.99 39.35
CA SER A 915 34.39 16.71 38.83
C SER A 915 33.33 16.19 39.80
N SER A 916 32.08 16.06 39.32
CA SER A 916 30.93 15.77 40.19
C SER A 916 31.04 14.46 40.97
N VAL A 917 31.81 13.50 40.44
CA VAL A 917 32.00 12.16 41.01
C VAL A 917 33.13 12.10 42.04
N SER A 918 34.24 12.81 41.84
CA SER A 918 35.38 12.73 42.78
C SER A 918 35.26 13.68 43.96
N ASP A 919 34.56 14.80 43.74
CA ASP A 919 34.53 15.91 44.70
C ASP A 919 33.24 15.90 45.55
N ASN A 920 32.36 14.90 45.36
CA ASN A 920 31.03 14.80 45.96
C ASN A 920 30.30 16.14 45.89
N VAL A 921 30.02 16.64 44.69
CA VAL A 921 29.36 17.94 44.50
C VAL A 921 27.91 17.82 44.01
N HIS A 922 27.31 16.63 44.03
CA HIS A 922 25.87 16.52 43.73
C HIS A 922 25.03 17.11 44.88
N GLY A 923 23.81 17.54 44.54
CA GLY A 923 22.83 17.94 45.54
C GLY A 923 22.22 16.70 46.18
N LEU A 924 22.09 16.68 47.51
CA LEU A 924 21.38 15.61 48.20
C LEU A 924 20.89 16.06 49.58
N ASN A 925 19.84 15.41 50.05
CA ASN A 925 19.29 15.53 51.40
C ASN A 925 19.25 14.15 52.06
N ILE A 926 19.47 14.10 53.37
CA ILE A 926 19.18 12.93 54.22
C ILE A 926 17.91 13.24 55.01
N VAL A 927 16.89 12.41 54.83
CA VAL A 927 15.57 12.58 55.41
C VAL A 927 15.34 11.49 56.45
N LYS A 928 14.85 11.89 57.62
CA LYS A 928 14.39 11.04 58.71
C LYS A 928 12.87 10.93 58.66
N VAL A 929 12.38 9.71 58.71
CA VAL A 929 10.96 9.37 58.78
C VAL A 929 10.72 8.59 60.06
N VAL A 930 9.78 9.06 60.88
CA VAL A 930 9.37 8.43 62.14
C VAL A 930 7.86 8.43 62.26
N ARG A 931 7.30 7.50 63.04
CA ARG A 931 5.87 7.47 63.37
C ARG A 931 5.65 7.64 64.88
N PRO A 932 5.61 8.88 65.39
CA PRO A 932 5.37 9.13 66.82
C PRO A 932 3.89 8.97 67.22
N GLY A 933 2.97 8.98 66.24
CA GLY A 933 1.51 8.89 66.45
C GLY A 933 0.77 8.33 65.23
N PRO A 934 -0.46 8.78 64.92
CA PRO A 934 -1.25 8.28 63.81
C PRO A 934 -0.82 8.82 62.43
N SER A 935 0.27 9.59 62.34
CA SER A 935 0.86 10.13 61.12
C SER A 935 2.37 9.92 61.12
N ALA A 936 2.97 9.72 59.94
CA ALA A 936 4.42 9.75 59.79
C ALA A 936 4.91 11.21 59.76
N GLU A 937 6.06 11.47 60.37
CA GLU A 937 6.73 12.78 60.35
C GLU A 937 8.03 12.66 59.55
N ARG A 938 8.22 13.60 58.61
CA ARG A 938 9.42 13.70 57.76
C ARG A 938 10.23 14.90 58.22
N THR A 939 11.48 14.68 58.58
CA THR A 939 12.40 15.74 59.02
C THR A 939 13.71 15.66 58.28
N LEU A 940 14.25 16.81 57.92
CA LEU A 940 15.50 16.92 57.20
C LEU A 940 16.68 16.93 58.17
N VAL A 941 17.58 15.96 58.04
CA VAL A 941 18.68 15.70 58.97
C VAL A 941 19.92 16.49 58.59
N CYS A 942 20.27 16.41 57.32
CA CYS A 942 21.33 17.18 56.67
C CYS A 942 21.11 17.20 55.16
N GLY A 943 21.84 18.07 54.47
CA GLY A 943 21.83 18.13 53.03
C GLY A 943 22.68 19.27 52.51
N LYS A 944 22.97 19.25 51.22
CA LYS A 944 23.70 20.30 50.51
C LYS A 944 23.11 20.51 49.12
N PRO A 945 23.14 21.75 48.60
CA PRO A 945 22.83 21.98 47.20
C PRO A 945 23.97 21.46 46.30
N ALA A 946 23.65 21.21 45.04
CA ALA A 946 24.62 20.86 44.03
C ALA A 946 25.70 21.95 43.87
N GLY A 947 26.92 21.55 43.54
CA GLY A 947 28.08 22.41 43.26
C GLY A 947 28.81 22.96 44.47
N VAL A 948 28.52 22.47 45.69
CA VAL A 948 29.21 22.86 46.93
C VAL A 948 30.23 21.79 47.32
N ALA A 949 31.51 22.18 47.40
CA ALA A 949 32.61 21.43 48.01
C ALA A 949 33.13 22.28 49.19
N PRO A 950 33.12 21.81 50.44
CA PRO A 950 33.45 20.44 50.85
C PRO A 950 32.25 19.49 50.99
N PRO A 951 32.51 18.16 51.04
CA PRO A 951 31.50 17.15 51.38
C PRO A 951 30.86 17.42 52.76
N LEU A 952 29.67 16.85 52.98
CA LEU A 952 29.01 16.89 54.28
C LEU A 952 29.91 16.28 55.36
N THR A 953 29.83 16.82 56.57
CA THR A 953 30.53 16.30 57.75
C THR A 953 29.53 15.93 58.84
N ALA A 954 29.98 15.20 59.86
CA ALA A 954 29.11 14.81 60.97
C ALA A 954 28.48 16.02 61.70
N LYS A 955 29.08 17.21 61.64
CA LYS A 955 28.54 18.44 62.24
C LYS A 955 27.32 18.98 61.48
N ASP A 956 27.23 18.67 60.19
CA ASP A 956 26.16 19.13 59.33
C ASP A 956 24.88 18.28 59.52
N CYS A 957 25.02 17.07 60.07
CA CYS A 957 23.94 16.11 60.31
C CYS A 957 23.49 16.07 61.77
N LYS A 958 22.18 16.26 61.99
CA LYS A 958 21.54 16.25 63.31
C LYS A 958 20.46 15.14 63.38
N PRO A 959 20.86 13.88 63.60
CA PRO A 959 19.95 12.73 63.56
C PRO A 959 19.04 12.58 64.78
#